data_AF-A0A1M5I5F5-F1
#
_entry.id   AF-A0A1M5I5F5-F1
#
_cell.length_a   1.000
_cell.length_b   1.000
_cell.length_c   1.000
_cell.angle_alpha   90.00
_cell.angle_beta   90.00
_cell.angle_gamma   90.00
#
_symmetry.space_group_name_H-M   'P 1'
#
loop_
_entity.id
_entity.type
_entity.pdbx_description
1 polymer ?
#
loop_
_entity_poly.entity_id
_entity_poly.type
_entity_poly.pdbx_seq_one_letter_code
_entity_poly.pdbx_strand_id
1 'polypeptide(L)'
;MARAWLFPGQGSQRRGMGAELFARFPEVMATADEVLGYSVAELCAQGGAALASTEYVQPVMFVLNALHARALAEDGPAPDVMAGHSLGELSALHAAGCFDLATGLRLVRTRGELMAACPSGAMMAVLGIGAEELTEVLDAHAIDTVDVANHNLPDQIVVSGPDADIDRLAGLIAEHTAGKTTRLTVSIAAHSRYMQPAVDGYRAALDAVDFGAPDVPVVANVTVRPYRSDTIVAGLLGQLTGQVRWWDTMTALSQDGVDEVVEAGPGDVLTHLWQRATQRWAEQLATADPEPSPGPAPPPAASPAPSPAPSPAPAPGRGEHHWVSALGDPRFTAAYGVRLPYLVDALPHGISGPALVRRLAEASLLGFLGSRGRSPEQLTADVAELRGTTGWGIELPARLPDARRTRAVTSVAIAAEVRHAVTGGWAGVGPELVRWRFAGTGGGEGRRLLVRFATADHAAAFLAPADPDVVAELLAADVLTSAEAAAAVRSPVATDLCAEPGPGGEGTGVELLLPVLRSLRAAAGRDDAVPVGVAGVGTPAEIAAAVLLGADFVVTGAVNHATPQARTSDAAKDVLAQLELDGTVLAPSAELFALGGREPVVRDGSLYAARAGRLHQLYRTHGSLAQVSETVRARIARECFGGALPAASAAEPRRALADAVVGYLDRAAAWAIAGDPAQRLNWNIPSGPEVGAFNRIAPELGLADWRERDVVVLADRLTAAAAELLDRRVRELLGRADRSIGTPAQF
;
A
#
# COMPACT_ATOMS: atom_id res chain seq x y z
N MET A 1 24.76 12.20 11.77
CA MET A 1 23.80 13.28 12.06
C MET A 1 23.32 13.78 10.73
N ALA A 2 22.08 13.44 10.39
CA ALA A 2 21.45 13.87 9.15
C ALA A 2 20.68 15.16 9.43
N ARG A 3 20.85 16.16 8.56
CA ARG A 3 20.33 17.51 8.76
C ARG A 3 19.18 17.80 7.81
N ALA A 4 18.10 18.34 8.33
CA ALA A 4 17.03 18.89 7.51
C ALA A 4 17.04 20.43 7.50
N TRP A 5 16.81 21.03 6.34
CA TRP A 5 16.39 22.44 6.28
C TRP A 5 14.87 22.53 6.21
N LEU A 6 14.28 23.31 7.12
CA LEU A 6 12.85 23.50 7.23
C LEU A 6 12.45 24.91 6.80
N PHE A 7 11.52 25.03 5.86
CA PHE A 7 11.12 26.30 5.28
C PHE A 7 9.74 26.73 5.82
N PRO A 8 9.62 27.83 6.57
CA PRO A 8 8.35 28.29 7.11
C PRO A 8 7.42 28.82 6.02
N GLY A 9 6.11 28.60 6.22
CA GLY A 9 5.05 29.18 5.41
C GLY A 9 4.56 30.53 5.96
N GLN A 10 3.35 30.91 5.58
CA GLN A 10 2.68 32.09 6.12
C GLN A 10 2.35 31.92 7.62
N GLY A 11 2.58 32.96 8.42
CA GLY A 11 2.23 32.97 9.85
C GLY A 11 3.32 33.54 10.77
N SER A 12 4.56 33.66 10.31
CA SER A 12 5.69 34.22 11.08
C SER A 12 6.00 35.69 10.76
N GLN A 13 5.16 36.35 9.96
CA GLN A 13 5.40 37.71 9.51
C GLN A 13 5.35 38.73 10.65
N ARG A 14 6.37 39.59 10.72
CA ARG A 14 6.46 40.70 11.68
C ARG A 14 7.11 41.93 11.04
N ARG A 15 6.78 43.10 11.56
CA ARG A 15 7.39 44.35 11.12
C ARG A 15 8.92 44.27 11.27
N GLY A 16 9.63 44.63 10.19
CA GLY A 16 11.09 44.66 10.14
C GLY A 16 11.78 43.31 9.96
N MET A 17 11.06 42.22 9.66
CA MET A 17 11.68 40.91 9.40
C MET A 17 12.60 40.92 8.18
N GLY A 18 13.72 40.19 8.26
CA GLY A 18 14.67 40.00 7.15
C GLY A 18 15.62 41.18 6.91
N ALA A 19 15.49 42.29 7.65
CA ALA A 19 16.29 43.50 7.47
C ALA A 19 17.80 43.23 7.58
N GLU A 20 18.19 42.26 8.40
CA GLU A 20 19.56 41.82 8.62
C GLU A 20 20.20 41.13 7.39
N LEU A 21 19.40 40.59 6.46
CA LEU A 21 19.88 39.89 5.26
C LEU A 21 19.76 40.71 3.98
N PHE A 22 18.91 41.76 3.94
CA PHE A 22 18.67 42.54 2.72
C PHE A 22 19.95 43.16 2.15
N ALA A 23 20.81 43.73 3.00
CA ALA A 23 22.06 44.34 2.57
C ALA A 23 23.13 43.30 2.17
N ARG A 24 22.99 42.05 2.63
CA ARG A 24 23.93 40.96 2.33
C ARG A 24 23.73 40.40 0.91
N PHE A 25 22.48 40.35 0.45
CA PHE A 25 22.11 39.77 -0.86
C PHE A 25 21.30 40.76 -1.72
N PRO A 26 21.90 41.89 -2.13
CA PRO A 26 21.22 42.93 -2.90
C PRO A 26 20.68 42.43 -4.25
N GLU A 27 21.26 41.39 -4.83
CA GLU A 27 20.82 40.78 -6.09
C GLU A 27 19.49 40.04 -5.98
N VAL A 28 19.26 39.37 -4.84
CA VAL A 28 18.00 38.68 -4.54
C VAL A 28 16.90 39.73 -4.37
N MET A 29 17.20 40.80 -3.63
CA MET A 29 16.28 41.91 -3.42
C MET A 29 15.92 42.65 -4.72
N ALA A 30 16.92 42.95 -5.56
CA ALA A 30 16.69 43.59 -6.85
C ALA A 30 15.79 42.74 -7.77
N THR A 31 16.06 41.44 -7.85
CA THR A 31 15.24 40.50 -8.64
C THR A 31 13.81 40.41 -8.08
N ALA A 32 13.65 40.38 -6.76
CA ALA A 32 12.35 40.37 -6.11
C ALA A 32 11.55 41.64 -6.43
N ASP A 33 12.14 42.80 -6.24
CA ASP A 33 11.48 44.09 -6.47
C ASP A 33 11.11 44.27 -7.96
N GLU A 34 11.96 43.80 -8.88
CA GLU A 34 11.67 43.82 -10.32
C GLU A 34 10.49 42.90 -10.70
N VAL A 35 10.49 41.65 -10.24
CA VAL A 35 9.46 40.66 -10.61
C VAL A 35 8.11 40.95 -9.93
N LEU A 36 8.14 41.42 -8.68
CA LEU A 36 6.93 41.69 -7.90
C LEU A 36 6.37 43.09 -8.19
N GLY A 37 7.21 44.04 -8.59
CA GLY A 37 6.80 45.42 -8.91
C GLY A 37 6.60 46.32 -7.69
N TYR A 38 7.05 45.89 -6.51
CA TYR A 38 7.04 46.66 -5.26
C TYR A 38 8.24 46.27 -4.40
N SER A 39 8.65 47.14 -3.48
CA SER A 39 9.80 46.84 -2.62
C SER A 39 9.44 45.92 -1.46
N VAL A 40 10.04 44.73 -1.43
CA VAL A 40 9.89 43.77 -0.32
C VAL A 40 10.42 44.35 0.99
N ALA A 41 11.53 45.08 0.93
CA ALA A 41 12.13 45.71 2.11
C ALA A 41 11.22 46.78 2.72
N GLU A 42 10.64 47.66 1.89
CA GLU A 42 9.71 48.69 2.36
C GLU A 42 8.43 48.06 2.96
N LEU A 43 7.89 47.03 2.32
CA LEU A 43 6.71 46.33 2.81
C LEU A 43 6.96 45.66 4.17
N CYS A 44 8.12 45.01 4.35
CA CYS A 44 8.54 44.47 5.65
C CYS A 44 8.71 45.57 6.70
N ALA A 45 9.30 46.72 6.35
CA ALA A 45 9.53 47.83 7.26
C ALA A 45 8.24 48.53 7.72
N GLN A 46 7.26 48.65 6.82
CA GLN A 46 5.94 49.21 7.11
C GLN A 46 5.08 48.23 7.93
N GLY A 47 5.07 46.95 7.54
CA GLY A 47 4.23 45.92 8.15
C GLY A 47 2.73 46.18 7.99
N GLY A 48 1.93 45.73 8.96
CA GLY A 48 0.49 46.01 8.99
C GLY A 48 -0.33 45.15 8.03
N ALA A 49 -1.52 45.63 7.68
CA ALA A 49 -2.53 44.86 6.93
C ALA A 49 -2.06 44.47 5.52
N ALA A 50 -1.26 45.32 4.86
CA ALA A 50 -0.71 45.03 3.53
C ALA A 50 0.20 43.80 3.56
N LEU A 51 1.13 43.74 4.52
CA LEU A 51 1.99 42.56 4.71
C LEU A 51 1.21 41.31 5.15
N ALA A 52 0.05 41.47 5.78
CA ALA A 52 -0.79 40.36 6.22
C ALA A 52 -1.68 39.77 5.11
N SER A 53 -1.86 40.47 3.99
CA SER A 53 -2.65 39.98 2.85
C SER A 53 -1.93 38.80 2.18
N THR A 54 -2.69 37.74 1.86
CA THR A 54 -2.17 36.50 1.26
C THR A 54 -1.38 36.75 -0.03
N GLU A 55 -1.81 37.71 -0.84
CA GLU A 55 -1.19 38.06 -2.12
C GLU A 55 0.25 38.61 -1.96
N TYR A 56 0.52 39.30 -0.85
CA TYR A 56 1.82 39.91 -0.58
C TYR A 56 2.69 39.06 0.34
N VAL A 57 2.10 38.44 1.37
CA VAL A 57 2.84 37.67 2.37
C VAL A 57 3.51 36.44 1.75
N GLN A 58 2.90 35.82 0.73
CA GLN A 58 3.49 34.66 0.08
C GLN A 58 4.79 34.98 -0.67
N PRO A 59 4.82 35.96 -1.59
CA PRO A 59 6.07 36.40 -2.19
C PRO A 59 7.12 36.87 -1.17
N VAL A 60 6.70 37.62 -0.15
CA VAL A 60 7.64 38.11 0.87
C VAL A 60 8.28 36.94 1.63
N MET A 61 7.49 35.98 2.09
CA MET A 61 8.02 34.81 2.81
C MET A 61 8.95 33.97 1.93
N PHE A 62 8.64 33.82 0.63
CA PHE A 62 9.53 33.14 -0.30
C PHE A 62 10.88 33.86 -0.45
N VAL A 63 10.89 35.19 -0.56
CA VAL A 63 12.13 35.98 -0.60
C VAL A 63 12.95 35.79 0.66
N LEU A 64 12.32 35.89 1.83
CA LEU A 64 13.02 35.72 3.10
C LEU A 64 13.59 34.31 3.24
N ASN A 65 12.81 33.29 2.91
CA ASN A 65 13.28 31.91 2.89
C ASN A 65 14.48 31.72 1.95
N ALA A 66 14.47 32.34 0.77
CA ALA A 66 15.60 32.30 -0.16
C ALA A 66 16.86 33.01 0.40
N LEU A 67 16.70 34.17 1.04
CA LEU A 67 17.80 34.89 1.71
C LEU A 67 18.40 34.04 2.83
N HIS A 68 17.56 33.41 3.66
CA HIS A 68 18.00 32.54 4.75
C HIS A 68 18.70 31.29 4.21
N ALA A 69 18.15 30.63 3.19
CA ALA A 69 18.79 29.48 2.57
C ALA A 69 20.16 29.83 1.97
N ARG A 70 20.30 31.02 1.36
CA ARG A 70 21.57 31.50 0.83
C ARG A 70 22.59 31.80 1.93
N ALA A 71 22.17 32.44 3.02
CA ALA A 71 23.01 32.62 4.21
C ALA A 71 23.47 31.28 4.81
N LEU A 72 22.55 30.31 4.94
CA LEU A 72 22.86 28.98 5.46
C LEU A 72 23.82 28.21 4.55
N ALA A 73 23.68 28.35 3.23
CA ALA A 73 24.60 27.74 2.26
C ALA A 73 26.01 28.34 2.30
N GLU A 74 26.14 29.63 2.65
CA GLU A 74 27.44 30.30 2.81
C GLU A 74 28.10 30.01 4.16
N ASP A 75 27.32 30.00 5.24
CA ASP A 75 27.83 30.00 6.61
C ASP A 75 27.80 28.62 7.28
N GLY A 76 27.08 27.67 6.68
CA GLY A 76 26.69 26.44 7.34
C GLY A 76 26.82 25.19 6.47
N PRO A 77 26.69 24.01 7.09
CA PRO A 77 26.69 22.75 6.39
C PRO A 77 25.39 22.55 5.57
N ALA A 78 25.53 21.90 4.42
CA ALA A 78 24.40 21.54 3.56
C ALA A 78 23.41 20.59 4.27
N PRO A 79 22.12 20.61 3.88
CA PRO A 79 21.15 19.65 4.35
C PRO A 79 21.21 18.34 3.55
N ASP A 80 20.78 17.25 4.19
CA ASP A 80 20.57 15.96 3.54
C ASP A 80 19.15 15.85 2.97
N VAL A 81 18.21 16.63 3.51
CA VAL A 81 16.80 16.66 3.13
C VAL A 81 16.19 18.03 3.41
N MET A 82 15.18 18.42 2.64
CA MET A 82 14.45 19.66 2.84
C MET A 82 12.95 19.40 2.97
N ALA A 83 12.27 20.21 3.76
CA ALA A 83 10.81 20.20 3.84
C ALA A 83 10.31 21.62 4.10
N GLY A 84 9.16 21.98 3.57
CA GLY A 84 8.60 23.30 3.77
C GLY A 84 7.13 23.26 4.11
N HIS A 85 6.70 24.07 5.07
CA HIS A 85 5.32 24.10 5.53
C HIS A 85 4.47 24.99 4.61
N SER A 86 3.46 24.41 3.96
CA SER A 86 2.60 25.15 3.02
C SER A 86 3.43 25.84 1.92
N LEU A 87 3.39 27.18 1.83
CA LEU A 87 4.23 27.98 0.94
C LEU A 87 5.72 27.61 1.02
N GLY A 88 6.20 27.23 2.20
CA GLY A 88 7.59 26.81 2.39
C GLY A 88 8.00 25.68 1.44
N GLU A 89 7.05 24.84 0.98
CA GLU A 89 7.31 23.76 0.02
C GLU A 89 7.89 24.30 -1.30
N LEU A 90 7.38 25.44 -1.81
CA LEU A 90 7.97 26.12 -2.97
C LEU A 90 9.36 26.68 -2.67
N SER A 91 9.60 27.14 -1.44
CA SER A 91 10.92 27.63 -1.03
C SER A 91 11.94 26.50 -0.97
N ALA A 92 11.54 25.33 -0.49
CA ALA A 92 12.37 24.12 -0.45
C ALA A 92 12.70 23.63 -1.86
N LEU A 93 11.72 23.61 -2.78
CA LEU A 93 11.96 23.27 -4.19
C LEU A 93 12.91 24.25 -4.88
N HIS A 94 12.79 25.55 -4.59
CA HIS A 94 13.74 26.55 -5.09
C HIS A 94 15.15 26.32 -4.55
N ALA A 95 15.29 26.13 -3.24
CA ALA A 95 16.58 25.88 -2.60
C ALA A 95 17.23 24.57 -3.06
N ALA A 96 16.43 23.58 -3.47
CA ALA A 96 16.87 22.32 -4.07
C ALA A 96 17.12 22.41 -5.59
N GLY A 97 17.10 23.60 -6.20
CA GLY A 97 17.49 23.79 -7.60
C GLY A 97 16.42 23.46 -8.64
N CYS A 98 15.17 23.20 -8.24
CA CYS A 98 14.11 22.83 -9.20
C CYS A 98 13.71 23.96 -10.16
N PHE A 99 13.93 25.23 -9.77
CA PHE A 99 13.69 26.41 -10.59
C PHE A 99 14.42 27.65 -10.03
N ASP A 100 14.62 28.66 -10.87
CA ASP A 100 15.31 29.90 -10.50
C ASP A 100 14.46 30.85 -9.63
N LEU A 101 15.12 31.85 -9.03
CA LEU A 101 14.49 32.82 -8.12
C LEU A 101 13.34 33.57 -8.81
N ALA A 102 13.54 34.04 -10.04
CA ALA A 102 12.56 34.82 -10.78
C ALA A 102 11.30 34.00 -11.10
N THR A 103 11.46 32.72 -11.44
CA THR A 103 10.36 31.78 -11.65
C THR A 103 9.63 31.50 -10.36
N GLY A 104 10.36 31.23 -9.28
CA GLY A 104 9.77 31.06 -7.95
C GLY A 104 8.91 32.25 -7.52
N LEU A 105 9.41 33.47 -7.70
CA LEU A 105 8.70 34.72 -7.42
C LEU A 105 7.41 34.86 -8.23
N ARG A 106 7.43 34.52 -9.52
CA ARG A 106 6.21 34.51 -10.36
C ARG A 106 5.21 33.48 -9.85
N LEU A 107 5.65 32.27 -9.54
CA LEU A 107 4.78 31.20 -9.03
C LEU A 107 4.12 31.58 -7.71
N VAL A 108 4.88 32.06 -6.71
CA VAL A 108 4.32 32.43 -5.40
C VAL A 108 3.42 33.65 -5.47
N ARG A 109 3.70 34.60 -6.38
CA ARG A 109 2.80 35.73 -6.67
C ARG A 109 1.48 35.24 -7.23
N THR A 110 1.51 34.43 -8.29
CA THR A 110 0.30 33.87 -8.90
C THR A 110 -0.48 33.01 -7.90
N ARG A 111 0.21 32.18 -7.10
CA ARG A 111 -0.42 31.40 -6.03
C ARG A 111 -1.11 32.29 -5.00
N GLY A 112 -0.44 33.34 -4.54
CA GLY A 112 -0.98 34.31 -3.58
C GLY A 112 -2.23 35.02 -4.10
N GLU A 113 -2.17 35.54 -5.33
CA GLU A 113 -3.29 36.22 -6.01
C GLU A 113 -4.49 35.29 -6.20
N LEU A 114 -4.26 34.07 -6.70
CA LEU A 114 -5.32 33.08 -6.92
C LEU A 114 -5.98 32.62 -5.62
N MET A 115 -5.18 32.38 -4.57
CA MET A 115 -5.71 32.00 -3.26
C MET A 115 -6.49 33.15 -2.62
N ALA A 116 -6.05 34.40 -2.79
CA ALA A 116 -6.77 35.58 -2.31
C ALA A 116 -8.09 35.82 -3.05
N ALA A 117 -8.19 35.40 -4.31
CA ALA A 117 -9.39 35.52 -5.14
C ALA A 117 -10.44 34.42 -4.89
N CYS A 118 -10.09 33.35 -4.15
CA CYS A 118 -11.04 32.32 -3.74
C CYS A 118 -12.11 32.85 -2.77
N PRO A 119 -13.22 32.12 -2.57
CA PRO A 119 -14.23 32.48 -1.58
C PRO A 119 -13.62 32.76 -0.20
N SER A 120 -14.11 33.82 0.45
CA SER A 120 -13.71 34.17 1.80
C SER A 120 -13.99 33.02 2.77
N GLY A 121 -13.10 32.85 3.74
CA GLY A 121 -13.28 31.88 4.81
C GLY A 121 -12.33 32.15 5.96
N ALA A 122 -12.25 31.19 6.88
CA ALA A 122 -11.42 31.31 8.07
C ALA A 122 -10.56 30.07 8.26
N MET A 123 -9.46 30.25 8.97
CA MET A 123 -8.66 29.17 9.52
C MET A 123 -8.60 29.29 11.04
N MET A 124 -8.59 28.15 11.73
CA MET A 124 -8.55 28.10 13.18
C MET A 124 -7.62 26.98 13.64
N ALA A 125 -6.70 27.31 14.54
CA ALA A 125 -5.93 26.31 15.26
C ALA A 125 -6.79 25.74 16.40
N VAL A 126 -6.86 24.42 16.47
CA VAL A 126 -7.44 23.60 17.53
C VAL A 126 -6.30 22.95 18.28
N LEU A 127 -6.23 23.21 19.59
CA LEU A 127 -5.11 22.87 20.46
C LEU A 127 -5.57 21.97 21.61
N GLY A 128 -4.75 21.00 21.98
CA GLY A 128 -4.96 20.16 23.16
C GLY A 128 -5.90 18.98 22.95
N ILE A 129 -6.39 18.78 21.72
CA ILE A 129 -7.18 17.61 21.32
C ILE A 129 -6.64 17.05 20.00
N GLY A 130 -6.83 15.75 19.80
CA GLY A 130 -6.35 15.05 18.62
C GLY A 130 -7.31 15.07 17.43
N ALA A 131 -6.84 14.58 16.28
CA ALA A 131 -7.62 14.54 15.04
C ALA A 131 -8.87 13.68 15.17
N GLU A 132 -8.80 12.63 16.00
CA GLU A 132 -9.91 11.75 16.32
C GLU A 132 -11.02 12.52 17.06
N GLU A 133 -10.69 13.18 18.18
CA GLU A 133 -11.63 13.97 18.97
C GLU A 133 -12.22 15.16 18.18
N LEU A 134 -11.41 15.83 17.36
CA LEU A 134 -11.89 16.88 16.45
C LEU A 134 -12.90 16.33 15.42
N THR A 135 -12.62 15.15 14.85
CA THR A 135 -13.55 14.49 13.91
C THR A 135 -14.85 14.09 14.61
N GLU A 136 -14.79 13.66 15.87
CA GLU A 136 -15.99 13.37 16.67
C GLU A 136 -16.90 14.59 16.81
N VAL A 137 -16.34 15.76 17.11
CA VAL A 137 -17.10 17.01 17.23
C VAL A 137 -17.72 17.40 15.89
N LEU A 138 -16.96 17.33 14.79
CA LEU A 138 -17.48 17.63 13.46
C LEU A 138 -18.66 16.73 13.07
N ASP A 139 -18.50 15.41 13.26
CA ASP A 139 -19.52 14.41 12.92
C ASP A 139 -20.76 14.53 13.82
N ALA A 140 -20.58 14.70 15.13
CA ALA A 140 -21.69 14.77 16.10
C ALA A 140 -22.62 15.97 15.85
N HIS A 141 -22.07 17.05 15.29
CA HIS A 141 -22.81 18.27 15.02
C HIS A 141 -23.08 18.52 13.52
N ALA A 142 -22.80 17.51 12.68
CA ALA A 142 -23.00 17.53 11.23
C ALA A 142 -22.37 18.75 10.56
N ILE A 143 -21.09 19.01 10.87
CA ILE A 143 -20.28 20.04 10.22
C ILE A 143 -19.43 19.35 9.14
N ASP A 144 -19.90 19.36 7.90
CA ASP A 144 -19.25 18.76 6.73
C ASP A 144 -18.58 19.77 5.78
N THR A 145 -18.63 21.05 6.17
CA THR A 145 -18.11 22.22 5.44
C THR A 145 -16.72 22.66 5.91
N VAL A 146 -16.16 22.03 6.95
CA VAL A 146 -14.85 22.34 7.52
C VAL A 146 -13.87 21.23 7.17
N ASP A 147 -12.73 21.60 6.58
CA ASP A 147 -11.65 20.69 6.22
C ASP A 147 -10.46 20.84 7.18
N VAL A 148 -9.69 19.77 7.35
CA VAL A 148 -8.41 19.85 8.08
C VAL A 148 -7.33 20.38 7.16
N ALA A 149 -6.91 21.62 7.39
CA ALA A 149 -5.89 22.30 6.61
C ALA A 149 -4.46 21.85 6.95
N ASN A 150 -4.13 21.76 8.25
CA ASN A 150 -2.81 21.36 8.71
C ASN A 150 -2.91 20.39 9.89
N HIS A 151 -2.17 19.30 9.85
CA HIS A 151 -1.94 18.44 11.02
C HIS A 151 -0.51 18.70 11.50
N ASN A 152 -0.35 19.62 12.46
CA ASN A 152 0.98 20.14 12.85
C ASN A 152 1.63 19.31 13.96
N LEU A 153 0.85 18.91 14.96
CA LEU A 153 1.23 17.97 16.03
C LEU A 153 0.01 17.09 16.32
N PRO A 154 0.18 15.98 17.07
CA PRO A 154 -0.94 15.11 17.44
C PRO A 154 -2.07 15.84 18.18
N ASP A 155 -1.74 16.94 18.87
CA ASP A 155 -2.64 17.81 19.64
C ASP A 155 -2.69 19.25 19.12
N GLN A 156 -2.21 19.52 17.90
CA GLN A 156 -2.26 20.83 17.25
C GLN A 156 -2.68 20.68 15.78
N ILE A 157 -3.93 21.03 15.50
CA ILE A 157 -4.55 20.87 14.19
C ILE A 157 -5.06 22.22 13.73
N VAL A 158 -4.94 22.53 12.45
CA VAL A 158 -5.56 23.71 11.85
C VAL A 158 -6.69 23.24 10.94
N VAL A 159 -7.87 23.80 11.16
CA VAL A 159 -9.04 23.59 10.32
C VAL A 159 -9.35 24.84 9.52
N SER A 160 -10.04 24.68 8.39
CA SER A 160 -10.47 25.79 7.56
C SER A 160 -11.81 25.55 6.91
N GLY A 161 -12.55 26.63 6.66
CA GLY A 161 -13.90 26.57 6.10
C GLY A 161 -14.61 27.92 6.14
N PRO A 162 -15.94 27.94 5.93
CA PRO A 162 -16.74 29.15 6.03
C PRO A 162 -16.66 29.74 7.44
N ASP A 163 -16.64 31.08 7.53
CA ASP A 163 -16.54 31.81 8.81
C ASP A 163 -17.53 31.32 9.86
N ALA A 164 -18.81 31.19 9.46
CA ALA A 164 -19.89 30.78 10.35
C ALA A 164 -19.68 29.38 10.93
N ASP A 165 -19.15 28.45 10.14
CA ASP A 165 -18.93 27.07 10.57
C ASP A 165 -17.66 26.93 11.42
N ILE A 166 -16.63 27.75 11.15
CA ILE A 166 -15.45 27.85 12.01
C ILE A 166 -15.81 28.44 13.37
N ASP A 167 -16.62 29.50 13.42
CA ASP A 167 -17.08 30.11 14.67
C ASP A 167 -18.00 29.16 15.46
N ARG A 168 -18.89 28.44 14.75
CA ARG A 168 -19.73 27.40 15.34
C ARG A 168 -18.87 26.28 15.93
N LEU A 169 -17.87 25.79 15.18
CA LEU A 169 -16.95 24.76 15.66
C LEU A 169 -16.17 25.24 16.89
N ALA A 170 -15.74 26.50 16.93
CA ALA A 170 -15.07 27.07 18.10
C ALA A 170 -15.91 26.95 19.38
N GLY A 171 -17.22 27.25 19.29
CA GLY A 171 -18.16 27.08 20.39
C GLY A 171 -18.30 25.62 20.82
N LEU A 172 -18.43 24.70 19.86
CA LEU A 172 -18.57 23.27 20.13
C LEU A 172 -17.33 22.67 20.79
N ILE A 173 -16.13 23.07 20.34
CA ILE A 173 -14.87 22.62 20.95
C ILE A 173 -14.80 23.10 22.41
N ALA A 174 -15.18 24.35 22.68
CA ALA A 174 -15.21 24.90 24.03
C ALA A 174 -16.27 24.25 24.94
N GLU A 175 -17.39 23.81 24.37
CA GLU A 175 -18.49 23.17 25.12
C GLU A 175 -18.24 21.68 25.38
N HIS A 176 -17.65 20.96 24.43
CA HIS A 176 -17.64 19.49 24.42
C HIS A 176 -16.26 18.86 24.62
N THR A 177 -15.18 19.64 24.66
CA THR A 177 -13.82 19.11 24.77
C THR A 177 -12.97 19.91 25.77
N ALA A 178 -11.79 19.40 26.10
CA ALA A 178 -10.77 20.18 26.83
C ALA A 178 -9.94 21.09 25.90
N GLY A 179 -10.24 21.06 24.60
CA GLY A 179 -9.50 21.76 23.57
C GLY A 179 -9.65 23.29 23.64
N LYS A 180 -8.65 23.98 23.10
CA LYS A 180 -8.67 25.44 22.93
C LYS A 180 -8.63 25.76 21.45
N THR A 181 -9.31 26.84 21.08
CA THR A 181 -9.31 27.32 19.71
C THR A 181 -8.68 28.70 19.62
N THR A 182 -7.90 28.91 18.57
CA THR A 182 -7.31 30.20 18.23
C THR A 182 -7.55 30.47 16.76
N ARG A 183 -8.35 31.48 16.45
CA ARG A 183 -8.57 31.91 15.08
C ARG A 183 -7.28 32.50 14.51
N LEU A 184 -6.92 32.10 13.29
CA LEU A 184 -5.72 32.57 12.63
C LEU A 184 -6.01 33.85 11.86
N THR A 185 -5.02 34.74 11.78
CA THR A 185 -5.11 36.02 11.05
C THR A 185 -4.95 35.79 9.53
N VAL A 186 -5.89 35.03 8.96
CA VAL A 186 -5.97 34.67 7.54
C VAL A 186 -7.44 34.72 7.12
N SER A 187 -7.73 35.36 5.99
CA SER A 187 -9.10 35.59 5.50
C SER A 187 -9.56 34.62 4.40
N ILE A 188 -8.85 33.50 4.26
CA ILE A 188 -9.12 32.45 3.26
C ILE A 188 -9.18 31.10 3.95
N ALA A 189 -9.95 30.17 3.40
CA ALA A 189 -9.96 28.77 3.84
C ALA A 189 -8.86 27.96 3.12
N ALA A 190 -7.59 28.26 3.41
CA ALA A 190 -6.46 27.60 2.72
C ALA A 190 -6.39 26.09 3.02
N HIS A 191 -5.85 25.30 2.08
CA HIS A 191 -5.71 23.84 2.22
C HIS A 191 -7.05 23.12 2.41
N SER A 192 -8.04 23.51 1.61
CA SER A 192 -9.41 22.98 1.67
C SER A 192 -10.05 22.92 0.29
N ARG A 193 -11.23 22.31 0.23
CA ARG A 193 -12.06 22.29 -0.98
C ARG A 193 -12.36 23.69 -1.54
N TYR A 194 -12.34 24.73 -0.71
CA TYR A 194 -12.62 26.10 -1.15
C TYR A 194 -11.50 26.73 -1.98
N MET A 195 -10.33 26.09 -2.02
CA MET A 195 -9.20 26.51 -2.88
C MET A 195 -9.26 25.90 -4.28
N GLN A 196 -10.27 25.10 -4.62
CA GLN A 196 -10.42 24.51 -5.95
C GLN A 196 -10.35 25.55 -7.09
N PRO A 197 -10.95 26.76 -6.98
CA PRO A 197 -10.80 27.79 -8.02
C PRO A 197 -9.34 28.23 -8.25
N ALA A 198 -8.50 28.23 -7.21
CA ALA A 198 -7.09 28.55 -7.35
C ALA A 198 -6.31 27.44 -8.07
N VAL A 199 -6.70 26.18 -7.93
CA VAL A 199 -6.05 25.04 -8.60
C VAL A 199 -6.11 25.21 -10.12
N ASP A 200 -7.26 25.61 -10.66
CA ASP A 200 -7.47 25.74 -12.10
C ASP A 200 -6.57 26.83 -12.70
N GLY A 201 -6.48 27.99 -12.03
CA GLY A 201 -5.60 29.08 -12.45
C GLY A 201 -4.11 28.75 -12.26
N TYR A 202 -3.77 28.04 -11.17
CA TYR A 202 -2.38 27.79 -10.82
C TYR A 202 -1.74 26.72 -11.70
N ARG A 203 -2.54 25.76 -12.19
CA ARG A 203 -2.09 24.74 -13.15
C ARG A 203 -1.43 25.36 -14.37
N ALA A 204 -2.03 26.39 -14.96
CA ALA A 204 -1.45 27.06 -16.12
C ALA A 204 -0.08 27.71 -15.83
N ALA A 205 0.11 28.24 -14.62
CA ALA A 205 1.39 28.82 -14.21
C ALA A 205 2.45 27.74 -13.96
N LEU A 206 2.07 26.61 -13.36
CA LEU A 206 2.96 25.48 -13.12
C LEU A 206 3.36 24.77 -14.43
N ASP A 207 2.42 24.53 -15.34
CA ASP A 207 2.67 23.87 -16.63
C ASP A 207 3.59 24.68 -17.55
N ALA A 208 3.72 25.99 -17.30
CA ALA A 208 4.63 26.87 -18.03
C ALA A 208 6.09 26.82 -17.51
N VAL A 209 6.35 26.08 -16.43
CA VAL A 209 7.67 25.94 -15.81
C VAL A 209 8.24 24.56 -16.09
N ASP A 210 9.47 24.51 -16.56
CA ASP A 210 10.24 23.26 -16.66
C ASP A 210 10.92 22.99 -15.31
N PHE A 211 10.33 22.10 -14.51
CA PHE A 211 10.85 21.78 -13.18
C PHE A 211 12.04 20.82 -13.28
N GLY A 212 13.19 21.25 -12.76
CA GLY A 212 14.34 20.39 -12.54
C GLY A 212 14.07 19.30 -11.49
N ALA A 213 14.88 18.25 -11.50
CA ALA A 213 14.91 17.30 -10.40
C ALA A 213 15.54 17.97 -9.15
N PRO A 214 15.02 17.74 -7.93
CA PRO A 214 15.62 18.30 -6.74
C PRO A 214 17.05 17.78 -6.52
N ASP A 215 18.02 18.67 -6.36
CA ASP A 215 19.41 18.35 -6.01
C ASP A 215 19.54 17.76 -4.59
N VAL A 216 18.65 18.21 -3.70
CA VAL A 216 18.45 17.67 -2.36
C VAL A 216 16.99 17.20 -2.24
N PRO A 217 16.70 16.01 -1.69
CA PRO A 217 15.33 15.52 -1.56
C PRO A 217 14.41 16.51 -0.84
N VAL A 218 13.27 16.84 -1.46
CA VAL A 218 12.24 17.73 -0.88
C VAL A 218 10.99 16.92 -0.54
N VAL A 219 10.60 16.87 0.74
CA VAL A 219 9.42 16.09 1.18
C VAL A 219 8.13 16.84 0.91
N ALA A 220 7.21 16.18 0.20
CA ALA A 220 5.93 16.74 -0.18
C ALA A 220 4.92 16.76 0.99
N ASN A 221 4.15 17.85 1.11
CA ASN A 221 3.22 18.10 2.22
C ASN A 221 2.04 17.11 2.29
N VAL A 222 1.55 16.64 1.14
CA VAL A 222 0.33 15.81 1.05
C VAL A 222 0.66 14.32 1.12
N THR A 223 1.75 13.90 0.48
CA THR A 223 2.11 12.48 0.37
C THR A 223 3.13 12.02 1.41
N VAL A 224 3.87 12.96 2.03
CA VAL A 224 4.95 12.65 2.99
C VAL A 224 6.02 11.78 2.32
N ARG A 225 6.35 12.12 1.06
CA ARG A 225 7.36 11.45 0.24
C ARG A 225 8.19 12.49 -0.51
N PRO A 226 9.48 12.22 -0.79
CA PRO A 226 10.28 13.10 -1.63
C PRO A 226 9.67 13.32 -3.02
N TYR A 227 9.79 14.54 -3.54
CA TYR A 227 9.42 14.87 -4.91
C TYR A 227 10.31 14.16 -5.93
N ARG A 228 9.70 13.80 -7.07
CA ARG A 228 10.39 13.62 -8.35
C ARG A 228 9.99 14.76 -9.26
N SER A 229 10.80 15.09 -10.27
CA SER A 229 10.48 16.18 -11.21
C SER A 229 9.08 16.06 -11.80
N ASP A 230 8.69 14.85 -12.22
CA ASP A 230 7.39 14.57 -12.84
C ASP A 230 6.20 14.56 -11.85
N THR A 231 6.44 14.62 -10.54
CA THR A 231 5.39 14.68 -9.51
C THR A 231 5.22 16.06 -8.88
N ILE A 232 6.11 17.03 -9.16
CA ILE A 232 6.08 18.37 -8.55
C ILE A 232 4.76 19.10 -8.85
N VAL A 233 4.36 19.18 -10.12
CA VAL A 233 3.13 19.89 -10.51
C VAL A 233 1.90 19.28 -9.83
N ALA A 234 1.76 17.96 -9.90
CA ALA A 234 0.64 17.26 -9.27
C ALA A 234 0.62 17.46 -7.74
N GLY A 235 1.79 17.43 -7.09
CA GLY A 235 1.88 17.66 -5.65
C GLY A 235 1.54 19.08 -5.25
N LEU A 236 2.07 20.10 -5.94
CA LEU A 236 1.78 21.51 -5.66
C LEU A 236 0.31 21.87 -5.91
N LEU A 237 -0.32 21.29 -6.94
CA LEU A 237 -1.77 21.43 -7.16
C LEU A 237 -2.57 20.74 -6.06
N GLY A 238 -2.22 19.50 -5.73
CA GLY A 238 -2.86 18.75 -4.64
C GLY A 238 -2.71 19.43 -3.28
N GLN A 239 -1.61 20.17 -3.06
CA GLN A 239 -1.34 20.90 -1.83
C GLN A 239 -2.37 22.02 -1.57
N LEU A 240 -2.89 22.68 -2.61
CA LEU A 240 -3.82 23.80 -2.43
C LEU A 240 -5.14 23.38 -1.77
N THR A 241 -5.62 22.17 -2.07
CA THR A 241 -6.88 21.62 -1.55
C THR A 241 -6.69 20.50 -0.53
N GLY A 242 -5.47 19.95 -0.43
CA GLY A 242 -5.11 18.86 0.45
C GLY A 242 -4.53 19.33 1.77
N GLN A 243 -4.58 18.44 2.76
CA GLN A 243 -4.02 18.64 4.09
C GLN A 243 -2.49 18.73 4.04
N VAL A 244 -1.92 19.70 4.77
CA VAL A 244 -0.48 19.73 5.10
C VAL A 244 -0.22 18.76 6.27
N ARG A 245 0.39 17.62 5.97
CA ARG A 245 0.65 16.53 6.92
C ARG A 245 2.01 16.72 7.62
N TRP A 246 2.11 17.79 8.39
CA TRP A 246 3.38 18.21 8.99
C TRP A 246 3.84 17.28 10.11
N TRP A 247 2.94 16.83 10.99
CA TRP A 247 3.23 15.82 12.01
C TRP A 247 3.88 14.57 11.37
N ASP A 248 3.22 14.01 10.36
CA ASP A 248 3.71 12.83 9.64
C ASP A 248 5.07 13.09 8.98
N THR A 249 5.27 14.30 8.43
CA THR A 249 6.55 14.72 7.84
C THR A 249 7.66 14.74 8.88
N MET A 250 7.45 15.35 10.04
CA MET A 250 8.46 15.41 11.10
C MET A 250 8.76 14.02 11.67
N THR A 251 7.73 13.18 11.85
CA THR A 251 7.92 11.80 12.30
C THR A 251 8.70 10.97 11.29
N ALA A 252 8.40 11.08 9.99
CA ALA A 252 9.14 10.39 8.93
C ALA A 252 10.61 10.82 8.91
N LEU A 253 10.89 12.13 8.93
CA LEU A 253 12.26 12.64 8.98
C LEU A 253 13.03 12.12 10.21
N SER A 254 12.39 12.10 11.39
CA SER A 254 13.00 11.56 12.61
C SER A 254 13.28 10.06 12.51
N GLN A 255 12.37 9.28 11.90
CA GLN A 255 12.55 7.85 11.65
C GLN A 255 13.67 7.58 10.64
N ASP A 256 13.82 8.45 9.64
CA ASP A 256 14.88 8.40 8.62
C ASP A 256 16.24 8.88 9.15
N GLY A 257 16.35 9.15 10.45
CA GLY A 257 17.60 9.46 11.14
C GLY A 257 17.99 10.94 11.14
N VAL A 258 17.08 11.85 10.77
CA VAL A 258 17.29 13.29 10.98
C VAL A 258 17.28 13.60 12.46
N ASP A 259 18.38 14.15 12.96
CA ASP A 259 18.60 14.50 14.35
C ASP A 259 18.89 16.00 14.55
N GLU A 260 19.12 16.74 13.46
CA GLU A 260 19.30 18.19 13.46
C GLU A 260 18.39 18.86 12.41
N VAL A 261 17.71 19.94 12.81
CA VAL A 261 16.94 20.77 11.89
C VAL A 261 17.39 22.23 11.96
N VAL A 262 17.40 22.88 10.81
CA VAL A 262 17.69 24.31 10.69
C VAL A 262 16.53 24.97 9.96
N GLU A 263 15.89 25.96 10.60
CA GLU A 263 14.80 26.71 9.99
C GLU A 263 15.36 27.80 9.07
N ALA A 264 15.08 27.65 7.77
CA ALA A 264 15.49 28.56 6.70
C ALA A 264 14.40 29.60 6.44
N GLY A 265 14.21 30.50 7.40
CA GLY A 265 13.23 31.59 7.30
C GLY A 265 13.11 32.39 8.60
N PRO A 266 12.23 33.40 8.64
CA PRO A 266 12.08 34.26 9.79
C PRO A 266 11.31 33.54 10.92
N GLY A 267 11.92 33.49 12.11
CA GLY A 267 11.30 32.92 13.32
C GLY A 267 11.91 31.57 13.71
N ASP A 268 11.19 30.85 14.57
CA ASP A 268 11.58 29.56 15.14
C ASP A 268 10.38 28.60 15.26
N VAL A 269 9.33 28.82 14.45
CA VAL A 269 8.06 28.09 14.58
C VAL A 269 8.25 26.63 14.20
N LEU A 270 8.92 26.36 13.07
CA LEU A 270 9.14 24.99 12.63
C LEU A 270 10.16 24.26 13.52
N THR A 271 11.13 24.98 14.06
CA THR A 271 12.09 24.49 15.05
C THR A 271 11.36 24.03 16.32
N HIS A 272 10.44 24.85 16.83
CA HIS A 272 9.62 24.48 17.98
C HIS A 272 8.66 23.31 17.67
N LEU A 273 8.07 23.28 16.48
CA LEU A 273 7.24 22.15 16.05
C LEU A 273 8.05 20.86 15.94
N TRP A 274 9.27 20.90 15.41
CA TRP A 274 10.18 19.75 15.37
C TRP A 274 10.51 19.23 16.77
N GLN A 275 10.93 20.11 17.68
CA GLN A 275 11.27 19.73 19.06
C GLN A 275 10.08 19.05 19.75
N ARG A 276 8.88 19.61 19.60
CA ARG A 276 7.66 19.00 20.15
C ARG A 276 7.33 17.69 19.44
N ALA A 277 7.41 17.64 18.12
CA ALA A 277 7.07 16.45 17.36
C ALA A 277 7.98 15.27 17.73
N THR A 278 9.29 15.49 17.73
CA THR A 278 10.28 14.47 18.13
C THR A 278 10.12 14.04 19.58
N GLN A 279 9.85 14.97 20.50
CA GLN A 279 9.53 14.63 21.89
C GLN A 279 8.28 13.75 21.98
N ARG A 280 7.17 14.16 21.34
CA ARG A 280 5.92 13.38 21.33
C ARG A 280 6.10 12.00 20.71
N TRP A 281 6.88 11.93 19.64
CA TRP A 281 7.22 10.69 18.97
C TRP A 281 8.05 9.77 19.86
N ALA A 282 9.06 10.31 20.56
CA ALA A 282 9.85 9.56 21.53
C ALA A 282 9.00 9.06 22.71
N GLU A 283 8.06 9.88 23.21
CA GLU A 283 7.07 9.48 24.23
C GLU A 283 6.18 8.31 23.74
N GLN A 284 5.75 8.34 22.47
CA GLN A 284 4.99 7.26 21.83
C GLN A 284 5.83 5.99 21.63
N LEU A 285 7.10 6.12 21.24
CA LEU A 285 8.03 4.99 21.10
C LEU A 285 8.40 4.37 22.44
N ALA A 286 8.62 5.16 23.49
CA ALA A 286 8.93 4.67 24.83
C ALA A 286 7.77 3.86 25.46
N THR A 287 6.57 3.96 24.88
CA THR A 287 5.37 3.22 25.29
C THR A 287 5.00 2.08 24.33
N ALA A 288 5.78 1.86 23.27
CA ALA A 288 5.63 0.78 22.30
C ALA A 288 6.78 -0.23 22.44
N ASP A 289 6.47 -1.53 22.51
CA ASP A 289 7.50 -2.57 22.46
C ASP A 289 8.27 -2.52 21.11
N PRO A 290 9.60 -2.73 21.09
CA PRO A 290 10.42 -2.49 19.91
C PRO A 290 10.33 -3.63 18.88
N GLU A 291 10.08 -3.29 17.61
CA GLU A 291 10.25 -4.16 16.44
C GLU A 291 11.49 -3.78 15.59
N PRO A 292 12.05 -4.72 14.79
CA PRO A 292 13.36 -4.56 14.15
C PRO A 292 13.31 -3.83 12.80
N SER A 293 14.40 -3.11 12.48
CA SER A 293 14.52 -2.18 11.34
C SER A 293 14.71 -2.85 9.96
N PRO A 294 14.13 -2.32 8.86
CA PRO A 294 14.30 -2.84 7.51
C PRO A 294 15.48 -2.21 6.74
N GLY A 295 16.08 -2.97 5.82
CA GLY A 295 17.19 -2.58 4.94
C GLY A 295 16.78 -1.80 3.67
N PRO A 296 17.75 -1.37 2.84
CA PRO A 296 17.57 -0.29 1.86
C PRO A 296 16.97 -0.72 0.50
N ALA A 297 16.25 0.20 -0.16
CA ALA A 297 15.47 0.00 -1.39
C ALA A 297 16.27 0.21 -2.71
N PRO A 298 15.91 -0.49 -3.83
CA PRO A 298 16.49 -0.32 -5.17
C PRO A 298 15.71 0.70 -6.06
N PRO A 299 16.25 1.13 -7.23
CA PRO A 299 15.75 2.28 -8.00
C PRO A 299 14.68 1.92 -9.06
N PRO A 300 13.78 2.86 -9.45
CA PRO A 300 12.75 2.61 -10.47
C PRO A 300 13.23 2.92 -11.90
N ALA A 301 12.85 2.04 -12.84
CA ALA A 301 12.93 2.24 -14.29
C ALA A 301 11.57 2.67 -14.87
N ALA A 302 11.62 3.48 -15.93
CA ALA A 302 10.49 4.15 -16.56
C ALA A 302 9.57 3.23 -17.41
N SER A 303 8.34 3.68 -17.67
CA SER A 303 7.57 3.25 -18.85
C SER A 303 6.73 4.41 -19.44
N PRO A 304 6.56 4.46 -20.78
CA PRO A 304 5.95 5.57 -21.52
C PRO A 304 4.45 5.40 -21.77
N ALA A 305 3.82 6.48 -22.26
CA ALA A 305 2.39 6.69 -22.50
C ALA A 305 1.80 5.91 -23.72
N PRO A 306 0.46 5.81 -23.83
CA PRO A 306 -0.25 4.88 -24.72
C PRO A 306 -0.46 5.40 -26.16
N SER A 307 -0.50 4.48 -27.13
CA SER A 307 -0.93 4.73 -28.52
C SER A 307 -2.39 4.30 -28.76
N PRO A 308 -3.11 4.88 -29.74
CA PRO A 308 -4.53 4.61 -29.97
C PRO A 308 -4.78 3.23 -30.59
N ALA A 309 -5.95 2.66 -30.26
CA ALA A 309 -6.35 1.29 -30.59
C ALA A 309 -6.48 1.03 -32.11
N PRO A 310 -6.00 -0.13 -32.63
CA PRO A 310 -6.30 -0.57 -33.99
C PRO A 310 -7.66 -1.28 -34.05
N SER A 311 -8.34 -1.17 -35.20
CA SER A 311 -9.60 -1.86 -35.51
C SER A 311 -9.49 -3.40 -35.42
N PRO A 312 -10.60 -4.10 -35.11
CA PRO A 312 -10.57 -5.54 -34.89
C PRO A 312 -10.19 -6.29 -36.17
N ALA A 313 -9.12 -7.10 -36.07
CA ALA A 313 -8.75 -8.07 -37.09
C ALA A 313 -9.77 -9.24 -37.11
N PRO A 314 -9.98 -9.89 -38.27
CA PRO A 314 -10.90 -11.02 -38.36
C PRO A 314 -10.39 -12.20 -37.53
N ALA A 315 -11.31 -12.90 -36.86
CA ALA A 315 -11.01 -14.05 -36.01
C ALA A 315 -10.13 -15.09 -36.74
N PRO A 316 -9.01 -15.53 -36.15
CA PRO A 316 -8.19 -16.57 -36.75
C PRO A 316 -8.89 -17.93 -36.64
N GLY A 317 -8.85 -18.69 -37.73
CA GLY A 317 -9.34 -20.07 -37.78
C GLY A 317 -8.58 -20.96 -36.80
N ARG A 318 -9.29 -21.96 -36.27
CA ARG A 318 -8.78 -23.03 -35.41
C ARG A 318 -7.57 -23.72 -36.06
N GLY A 319 -6.36 -23.32 -35.68
CA GLY A 319 -5.13 -24.06 -35.91
C GLY A 319 -4.67 -24.64 -34.57
N GLU A 320 -4.26 -25.90 -34.55
CA GLU A 320 -3.79 -26.59 -33.35
C GLU A 320 -2.61 -25.81 -32.72
N HIS A 321 -2.80 -25.28 -31.52
CA HIS A 321 -1.82 -24.40 -30.86
C HIS A 321 -0.70 -25.22 -30.20
N HIS A 322 0.40 -25.41 -30.92
CA HIS A 322 1.57 -26.20 -30.49
C HIS A 322 2.26 -25.71 -29.19
N TRP A 323 2.00 -24.48 -28.73
CA TRP A 323 2.68 -23.89 -27.57
C TRP A 323 1.98 -24.08 -26.23
N VAL A 324 0.73 -24.54 -26.19
CA VAL A 324 0.03 -24.73 -24.90
C VAL A 324 0.77 -25.77 -24.04
N SER A 325 1.28 -26.84 -24.66
CA SER A 325 2.13 -27.85 -24.00
C SER A 325 3.55 -27.36 -23.67
N ALA A 326 3.93 -26.18 -24.15
CA ALA A 326 5.22 -25.54 -23.92
C ALA A 326 5.15 -24.36 -22.95
N LEU A 327 3.96 -24.03 -22.42
CA LEU A 327 3.85 -23.14 -21.27
C LEU A 327 4.41 -23.87 -20.07
N GLY A 328 5.35 -23.25 -19.33
CA GLY A 328 5.93 -23.82 -18.11
C GLY A 328 6.77 -25.10 -18.31
N ASP A 329 7.03 -25.80 -17.20
CA ASP A 329 7.85 -27.01 -17.15
C ASP A 329 6.99 -28.29 -17.13
N PRO A 330 7.12 -29.20 -18.12
CA PRO A 330 6.41 -30.49 -18.12
C PRO A 330 6.68 -31.35 -16.88
N ARG A 331 7.85 -31.22 -16.24
CA ARG A 331 8.17 -31.93 -15.00
C ARG A 331 7.25 -31.51 -13.86
N PHE A 332 6.87 -30.23 -13.82
CA PHE A 332 5.88 -29.73 -12.86
C PHE A 332 4.52 -30.40 -13.07
N THR A 333 4.06 -30.49 -14.32
CA THR A 333 2.77 -31.13 -14.65
C THR A 333 2.75 -32.61 -14.27
N ALA A 334 3.83 -33.34 -14.54
CA ALA A 334 3.99 -34.74 -14.14
C ALA A 334 4.07 -34.91 -12.61
N ALA A 335 4.79 -34.02 -11.93
CA ALA A 335 4.98 -34.03 -10.48
C ALA A 335 3.68 -33.87 -9.69
N TYR A 336 2.74 -33.08 -10.22
CA TYR A 336 1.45 -32.79 -9.61
C TYR A 336 0.27 -33.57 -10.21
N GLY A 337 0.49 -34.30 -11.32
CA GLY A 337 -0.58 -34.99 -12.04
C GLY A 337 -1.60 -34.03 -12.67
N VAL A 338 -1.16 -32.84 -13.05
CA VAL A 338 -2.00 -31.81 -13.67
C VAL A 338 -1.74 -31.73 -15.17
N ARG A 339 -2.72 -31.26 -15.95
CA ARG A 339 -2.60 -31.13 -17.41
C ARG A 339 -2.07 -29.77 -17.87
N LEU A 340 -2.00 -28.78 -16.99
CA LEU A 340 -1.45 -27.44 -17.24
C LEU A 340 -0.52 -27.05 -16.08
N PRO A 341 0.58 -26.31 -16.32
CA PRO A 341 1.40 -25.72 -15.26
C PRO A 341 0.74 -24.43 -14.74
N TYR A 342 -0.50 -24.59 -14.30
CA TYR A 342 -1.41 -23.56 -13.86
C TYR A 342 -2.08 -24.03 -12.57
N LEU A 343 -1.98 -23.21 -11.54
CA LEU A 343 -2.59 -23.45 -10.23
C LEU A 343 -3.62 -22.38 -9.91
N VAL A 344 -4.59 -22.72 -9.08
CA VAL A 344 -5.48 -21.76 -8.41
C VAL A 344 -5.08 -21.66 -6.95
N ASP A 345 -4.72 -20.46 -6.50
CA ASP A 345 -4.26 -20.23 -5.14
C ASP A 345 -5.37 -20.47 -4.09
N ALA A 346 -4.94 -20.54 -2.84
CA ALA A 346 -5.83 -20.51 -1.70
C ALA A 346 -6.44 -19.12 -1.53
N LEU A 347 -7.73 -19.00 -1.82
CA LEU A 347 -8.48 -17.76 -1.60
C LEU A 347 -8.96 -17.72 -0.15
N PRO A 348 -8.78 -16.59 0.55
CA PRO A 348 -8.99 -16.50 1.99
C PRO A 348 -10.46 -16.68 2.38
N HIS A 349 -10.71 -16.83 3.68
CA HIS A 349 -12.05 -16.99 4.26
C HIS A 349 -12.84 -18.19 3.70
N GLY A 350 -12.14 -19.18 3.14
CA GLY A 350 -12.71 -20.37 2.51
C GLY A 350 -13.37 -20.13 1.16
N ILE A 351 -13.02 -19.03 0.47
CA ILE A 351 -13.58 -18.69 -0.83
C ILE A 351 -13.25 -19.77 -1.86
N SER A 352 -12.03 -20.29 -1.85
CA SER A 352 -11.64 -21.52 -2.56
C SER A 352 -12.09 -22.74 -1.75
N GLY A 353 -13.41 -22.95 -1.66
CA GLY A 353 -14.02 -24.07 -0.94
C GLY A 353 -14.01 -25.40 -1.71
N PRO A 354 -14.63 -26.47 -1.15
CA PRO A 354 -14.68 -27.81 -1.74
C PRO A 354 -15.19 -27.86 -3.18
N ALA A 355 -16.20 -27.07 -3.52
CA ALA A 355 -16.75 -27.04 -4.88
C ALA A 355 -15.72 -26.57 -5.92
N LEU A 356 -14.93 -25.54 -5.60
CA LEU A 356 -13.89 -25.00 -6.49
C LEU A 356 -12.75 -25.99 -6.67
N VAL A 357 -12.20 -26.50 -5.56
CA VAL A 357 -11.04 -27.42 -5.65
C VAL A 357 -11.41 -28.78 -6.22
N ARG A 358 -12.64 -29.28 -5.97
CA ARG A 358 -13.15 -30.50 -6.61
C ARG A 358 -13.29 -30.32 -8.12
N ARG A 359 -13.88 -29.20 -8.56
CA ARG A 359 -14.06 -28.89 -9.98
C ARG A 359 -12.74 -28.85 -10.75
N LEU A 360 -11.68 -28.30 -10.12
CA LEU A 360 -10.32 -28.31 -10.67
C LEU A 360 -9.73 -29.73 -10.72
N ALA A 361 -9.80 -30.46 -9.60
CA ALA A 361 -9.29 -31.83 -9.48
C ALA A 361 -9.89 -32.78 -10.51
N GLU A 362 -11.21 -32.74 -10.72
CA GLU A 362 -11.94 -33.52 -11.73
C GLU A 362 -11.47 -33.23 -13.17
N ALA A 363 -10.90 -32.06 -13.41
CA ALA A 363 -10.35 -31.64 -14.70
C ALA A 363 -8.82 -31.78 -14.78
N SER A 364 -8.20 -32.52 -13.85
CA SER A 364 -6.74 -32.67 -13.74
C SER A 364 -6.02 -31.32 -13.63
N LEU A 365 -6.57 -30.41 -12.84
CA LEU A 365 -5.94 -29.15 -12.42
C LEU A 365 -5.82 -29.13 -10.91
N LEU A 366 -4.95 -28.27 -10.37
CA LEU A 366 -4.71 -28.17 -8.93
C LEU A 366 -5.17 -26.82 -8.40
N GLY A 367 -5.95 -26.87 -7.32
CA GLY A 367 -6.31 -25.71 -6.52
C GLY A 367 -6.11 -25.99 -5.04
N PHE A 368 -5.97 -24.91 -4.26
CA PHE A 368 -5.76 -24.99 -2.82
C PHE A 368 -7.01 -24.55 -2.04
N LEU A 369 -7.44 -25.39 -1.10
CA LEU A 369 -8.50 -25.09 -0.15
C LEU A 369 -8.02 -23.98 0.80
N GLY A 370 -8.71 -22.84 0.80
CA GLY A 370 -8.34 -21.70 1.63
C GLY A 370 -8.64 -21.93 3.11
N SER A 371 -7.63 -21.74 3.97
CA SER A 371 -7.74 -22.00 5.42
C SER A 371 -7.77 -20.73 6.26
N ARG A 372 -7.26 -19.62 5.73
CA ARG A 372 -7.40 -18.29 6.33
C ARG A 372 -8.87 -17.98 6.63
N GLY A 373 -9.15 -17.39 7.79
CA GLY A 373 -10.52 -17.01 8.20
C GLY A 373 -11.48 -18.17 8.49
N ARG A 374 -11.07 -19.44 8.38
CA ARG A 374 -11.88 -20.63 8.70
C ARG A 374 -11.50 -21.23 10.06
N SER A 375 -12.49 -21.72 10.82
CA SER A 375 -12.23 -22.47 12.06
C SER A 375 -11.76 -23.91 11.75
N PRO A 376 -11.07 -24.60 12.68
CA PRO A 376 -10.69 -26.01 12.49
C PRO A 376 -11.88 -26.94 12.21
N GLU A 377 -13.04 -26.69 12.83
CA GLU A 377 -14.27 -27.47 12.63
C GLU A 377 -14.83 -27.26 11.22
N GLN A 378 -14.85 -26.00 10.79
CA GLN A 378 -15.24 -25.61 9.44
C GLN A 378 -14.32 -26.24 8.38
N LEU A 379 -13.00 -26.25 8.61
CA LEU A 379 -12.04 -26.91 7.73
C LEU A 379 -12.20 -28.42 7.73
N THR A 380 -12.47 -29.02 8.89
CA THR A 380 -12.73 -30.46 8.98
C THR A 380 -13.97 -30.85 8.16
N ALA A 381 -15.01 -30.03 8.18
CA ALA A 381 -16.20 -30.23 7.34
C ALA A 381 -15.86 -30.08 5.85
N ASP A 382 -15.13 -29.03 5.47
CA ASP A 382 -14.72 -28.78 4.07
C ASP A 382 -13.91 -29.97 3.51
N VAL A 383 -12.97 -30.45 4.29
CA VAL A 383 -12.12 -31.58 3.93
C VAL A 383 -12.90 -32.90 3.90
N ALA A 384 -13.91 -33.07 4.76
CA ALA A 384 -14.80 -34.22 4.72
C ALA A 384 -15.63 -34.28 3.42
N GLU A 385 -16.04 -33.13 2.88
CA GLU A 385 -16.69 -33.06 1.56
C GLU A 385 -15.77 -33.49 0.42
N LEU A 386 -14.45 -33.34 0.57
CA LEU A 386 -13.45 -33.70 -0.44
C LEU A 386 -12.99 -35.16 -0.35
N ARG A 387 -13.57 -35.97 0.54
CA ARG A 387 -13.27 -37.40 0.62
C ARG A 387 -13.49 -38.09 -0.73
N GLY A 388 -12.50 -38.86 -1.17
CA GLY A 388 -12.50 -39.54 -2.47
C GLY A 388 -12.08 -38.65 -3.65
N THR A 389 -11.94 -37.33 -3.46
CA THR A 389 -11.33 -36.44 -4.46
C THR A 389 -9.82 -36.46 -4.30
N THR A 390 -9.10 -36.71 -5.38
CA THR A 390 -7.62 -36.69 -5.44
C THR A 390 -7.15 -35.51 -6.29
N GLY A 391 -5.92 -35.03 -6.11
CA GLY A 391 -5.39 -33.93 -6.93
C GLY A 391 -5.79 -32.52 -6.46
N TRP A 392 -5.91 -32.30 -5.15
CA TRP A 392 -6.13 -30.98 -4.54
C TRP A 392 -5.11 -30.70 -3.42
N GLY A 393 -5.02 -29.44 -2.99
CA GLY A 393 -4.15 -29.03 -1.88
C GLY A 393 -4.84 -28.13 -0.85
N ILE A 394 -4.14 -27.77 0.22
CA ILE A 394 -4.67 -26.91 1.29
C ILE A 394 -3.68 -25.81 1.67
N GLU A 395 -4.19 -24.65 2.08
CA GLU A 395 -3.36 -23.59 2.66
C GLU A 395 -2.93 -23.93 4.09
N LEU A 396 -1.62 -23.85 4.36
CA LEU A 396 -1.07 -23.93 5.70
C LEU A 396 -0.67 -22.52 6.18
N PRO A 397 -1.02 -22.13 7.42
CA PRO A 397 -0.64 -20.82 7.94
C PRO A 397 0.88 -20.65 8.00
N ALA A 398 1.38 -19.56 7.43
CA ALA A 398 2.76 -19.12 7.64
C ALA A 398 2.87 -18.67 9.10
N ARG A 399 3.62 -19.42 9.93
CA ARG A 399 3.78 -19.31 11.39
C ARG A 399 3.05 -18.10 12.01
N LEU A 400 1.83 -18.34 12.49
CA LEU A 400 1.02 -17.31 13.14
C LEU A 400 1.49 -17.03 14.57
N PRO A 401 1.16 -15.86 15.15
CA PRO A 401 1.24 -15.64 16.60
C PRO A 401 0.47 -16.69 17.40
N ASP A 402 -0.57 -17.29 16.81
CA ASP A 402 -1.35 -18.38 17.38
C ASP A 402 -0.83 -19.75 16.91
N ALA A 403 0.10 -20.32 17.70
CA ALA A 403 0.63 -21.66 17.49
C ALA A 403 -0.46 -22.75 17.57
N ARG A 404 -1.55 -22.53 18.32
CA ARG A 404 -2.64 -23.51 18.45
C ARG A 404 -3.41 -23.62 17.15
N ARG A 405 -3.73 -22.49 16.51
CA ARG A 405 -4.39 -22.47 15.20
C ARG A 405 -3.53 -23.15 14.14
N THR A 406 -2.25 -22.78 14.07
CA THR A 406 -1.30 -23.39 13.11
C THR A 406 -1.25 -24.91 13.25
N ARG A 407 -1.14 -25.40 14.50
CA ARG A 407 -1.16 -26.83 14.82
C ARG A 407 -2.50 -27.50 14.49
N ALA A 408 -3.62 -26.84 14.74
CA ALA A 408 -4.95 -27.36 14.45
C ALA A 408 -5.18 -27.55 12.94
N VAL A 409 -4.90 -26.51 12.14
CA VAL A 409 -5.02 -26.57 10.66
C VAL A 409 -4.10 -27.65 10.08
N THR A 410 -2.85 -27.70 10.56
CA THR A 410 -1.89 -28.74 10.18
C THR A 410 -2.40 -30.14 10.51
N SER A 411 -3.01 -30.31 11.68
CA SER A 411 -3.53 -31.63 12.11
C SER A 411 -4.74 -32.06 11.27
N VAL A 412 -5.61 -31.12 10.87
CA VAL A 412 -6.72 -31.39 9.92
C VAL A 412 -6.15 -31.87 8.58
N ALA A 413 -5.14 -31.17 8.04
CA ALA A 413 -4.52 -31.54 6.76
C ALA A 413 -3.82 -32.92 6.82
N ILE A 414 -3.13 -33.24 7.91
CA ILE A 414 -2.48 -34.55 8.11
C ILE A 414 -3.54 -35.66 8.23
N ALA A 415 -4.57 -35.45 9.06
CA ALA A 415 -5.61 -36.45 9.31
C ALA A 415 -6.42 -36.79 8.05
N ALA A 416 -6.51 -35.85 7.11
CA ALA A 416 -7.15 -36.05 5.82
C ALA A 416 -6.21 -36.48 4.70
N GLU A 417 -4.94 -36.76 5.02
CA GLU A 417 -3.93 -37.24 4.09
C GLU A 417 -3.72 -36.32 2.87
N VAL A 418 -3.93 -35.00 3.05
CA VAL A 418 -3.76 -34.02 1.96
C VAL A 418 -2.31 -34.03 1.50
N ARG A 419 -2.07 -34.19 0.20
CA ARG A 419 -0.73 -34.41 -0.37
C ARG A 419 -0.01 -33.14 -0.80
N HIS A 420 -0.74 -32.04 -0.99
CA HIS A 420 -0.23 -30.77 -1.48
C HIS A 420 -0.62 -29.65 -0.53
N ALA A 421 0.30 -28.72 -0.29
CA ALA A 421 0.00 -27.50 0.45
C ALA A 421 0.66 -26.27 -0.15
N VAL A 422 0.08 -25.12 0.14
CA VAL A 422 0.65 -23.80 -0.10
C VAL A 422 0.83 -23.06 1.23
N THR A 423 1.89 -22.28 1.36
CA THR A 423 2.10 -21.39 2.51
C THR A 423 2.88 -20.14 2.11
N GLY A 424 2.80 -19.09 2.94
CA GLY A 424 3.62 -17.89 2.79
C GLY A 424 5.02 -18.10 3.38
N GLY A 425 6.03 -17.56 2.71
CA GLY A 425 7.44 -17.69 3.06
C GLY A 425 7.96 -16.65 4.06
N TRP A 426 7.11 -15.73 4.52
CA TRP A 426 7.53 -14.59 5.35
C TRP A 426 7.98 -14.97 6.77
N ALA A 427 7.56 -16.13 7.29
CA ALA A 427 7.76 -16.50 8.70
C ALA A 427 8.86 -17.56 8.94
N GLY A 428 9.63 -17.89 7.89
CA GLY A 428 10.64 -18.96 7.91
C GLY A 428 10.05 -20.37 8.09
N VAL A 429 10.93 -21.38 8.24
CA VAL A 429 10.53 -22.79 8.42
C VAL A 429 10.26 -23.07 9.91
N GLY A 430 9.07 -23.59 10.23
CA GLY A 430 8.67 -23.95 11.60
C GLY A 430 8.32 -25.44 11.80
N PRO A 431 8.21 -25.90 13.06
CA PRO A 431 8.01 -27.31 13.40
C PRO A 431 6.72 -27.91 12.84
N GLU A 432 5.60 -27.17 12.85
CA GLU A 432 4.33 -27.68 12.30
C GLU A 432 4.41 -27.87 10.78
N LEU A 433 5.19 -27.05 10.08
CA LEU A 433 5.39 -27.22 8.64
C LEU A 433 6.25 -28.44 8.34
N VAL A 434 7.32 -28.67 9.11
CA VAL A 434 8.16 -29.88 9.02
C VAL A 434 7.33 -31.13 9.34
N ARG A 435 6.52 -31.07 10.40
CA ARG A 435 5.56 -32.13 10.75
C ARG A 435 4.60 -32.42 9.60
N TRP A 436 3.96 -31.40 9.01
CA TRP A 436 3.10 -31.61 7.86
C TRP A 436 3.86 -32.20 6.66
N ARG A 437 5.08 -31.74 6.40
CA ARG A 437 5.87 -32.16 5.24
C ARG A 437 6.25 -33.65 5.29
N PHE A 438 6.52 -34.21 6.48
CA PHE A 438 7.13 -35.54 6.63
C PHE A 438 6.35 -36.56 7.48
N ALA A 439 5.50 -36.16 8.44
CA ALA A 439 4.86 -37.12 9.35
C ALA A 439 3.84 -38.03 8.64
N GLY A 440 3.89 -39.34 8.85
CA GLY A 440 3.02 -40.32 8.20
C GLY A 440 3.35 -40.56 6.72
N THR A 441 4.59 -40.27 6.29
CA THR A 441 5.06 -40.49 4.91
C THR A 441 5.95 -41.72 4.77
N GLY A 442 6.32 -42.36 5.88
CA GLY A 442 7.11 -43.60 5.87
C GLY A 442 8.56 -43.41 5.42
N GLY A 443 9.09 -42.18 5.45
CA GLY A 443 10.47 -41.87 5.09
C GLY A 443 10.75 -41.67 3.60
N GLY A 444 9.71 -41.55 2.76
CA GLY A 444 9.84 -41.11 1.37
C GLY A 444 10.18 -39.61 1.24
N GLU A 445 10.12 -39.06 0.03
CA GLU A 445 10.36 -37.63 -0.24
C GLU A 445 9.33 -36.68 0.42
N GLY A 446 8.30 -37.23 1.07
CA GLY A 446 7.24 -36.56 1.82
C GLY A 446 6.12 -35.93 0.96
N ARG A 447 5.37 -34.98 1.52
CA ARG A 447 4.25 -34.25 0.85
C ARG A 447 4.76 -33.03 0.05
N ARG A 448 4.04 -32.54 -0.96
CA ARG A 448 4.51 -31.38 -1.75
C ARG A 448 4.10 -30.05 -1.14
N LEU A 449 5.06 -29.13 -1.03
CA LEU A 449 4.87 -27.81 -0.43
C LEU A 449 5.32 -26.72 -1.40
N LEU A 450 4.36 -25.91 -1.85
CA LEU A 450 4.59 -24.67 -2.57
C LEU A 450 4.72 -23.53 -1.57
N VAL A 451 5.78 -22.72 -1.69
CA VAL A 451 6.02 -21.58 -0.80
C VAL A 451 6.03 -20.29 -1.60
N ARG A 452 5.17 -19.34 -1.21
CA ARG A 452 5.04 -18.03 -1.85
C ARG A 452 5.92 -16.97 -1.17
N PHE A 453 6.57 -16.12 -1.94
CA PHE A 453 7.53 -15.13 -1.45
C PHE A 453 7.25 -13.76 -2.05
N ALA A 454 7.13 -12.75 -1.17
CA ALA A 454 7.12 -11.33 -1.55
C ALA A 454 8.54 -10.70 -1.50
N THR A 455 9.45 -11.32 -0.75
CA THR A 455 10.88 -10.98 -0.65
C THR A 455 11.71 -12.26 -0.62
N ALA A 456 13.01 -12.15 -0.90
CA ALA A 456 13.90 -13.32 -0.94
C ALA A 456 14.45 -13.75 0.44
N ASP A 457 14.15 -13.02 1.51
CA ASP A 457 14.86 -13.10 2.81
C ASP A 457 14.87 -14.49 3.43
N HIS A 458 13.80 -15.27 3.23
CA HIS A 458 13.66 -16.62 3.77
C HIS A 458 13.77 -17.74 2.72
N ALA A 459 13.86 -17.42 1.43
CA ALA A 459 13.81 -18.43 0.37
C ALA A 459 14.93 -19.49 0.48
N ALA A 460 16.12 -19.07 0.89
CA ALA A 460 17.25 -19.98 1.12
C ALA A 460 16.97 -21.02 2.23
N ALA A 461 16.27 -20.64 3.30
CA ALA A 461 15.92 -21.55 4.39
C ALA A 461 14.95 -22.65 3.93
N PHE A 462 14.05 -22.33 2.99
CA PHE A 462 13.11 -23.30 2.42
C PHE A 462 13.75 -24.23 1.38
N LEU A 463 14.84 -23.81 0.73
CA LEU A 463 15.66 -24.63 -0.16
C LEU A 463 16.60 -25.58 0.60
N ALA A 464 16.84 -25.33 1.89
CA ALA A 464 17.60 -26.19 2.77
C ALA A 464 16.74 -27.33 3.33
N PRO A 465 17.36 -28.43 3.80
CA PRO A 465 16.68 -29.41 4.63
C PRO A 465 16.15 -28.81 5.94
N ALA A 466 15.22 -29.52 6.58
CA ALA A 466 14.69 -29.09 7.86
C ALA A 466 15.81 -28.98 8.92
N ASP A 467 15.70 -27.97 9.79
CA ASP A 467 16.65 -27.77 10.88
C ASP A 467 16.78 -29.05 11.74
N PRO A 468 17.99 -29.60 11.89
CA PRO A 468 18.21 -30.82 12.68
C PRO A 468 17.67 -30.74 14.11
N ASP A 469 17.68 -29.58 14.75
CA ASP A 469 17.18 -29.40 16.11
C ASP A 469 15.65 -29.51 16.15
N VAL A 470 14.97 -28.90 15.17
CA VAL A 470 13.52 -29.04 14.99
C VAL A 470 13.15 -30.50 14.71
N VAL A 471 13.92 -31.20 13.86
CA VAL A 471 13.70 -32.61 13.56
C VAL A 471 13.92 -33.49 14.79
N ALA A 472 14.96 -33.22 15.59
CA ALA A 472 15.24 -33.93 16.82
C ALA A 472 14.13 -33.74 17.86
N GLU A 473 13.58 -32.52 17.99
CA GLU A 473 12.42 -32.23 18.85
C GLU A 473 11.20 -33.05 18.42
N LEU A 474 10.87 -33.04 17.12
CA LEU A 474 9.73 -33.79 16.58
C LEU A 474 9.91 -35.31 16.71
N LEU A 475 11.15 -35.82 16.58
CA LEU A 475 11.47 -37.23 16.81
C LEU A 475 11.33 -37.60 18.29
N ALA A 476 11.84 -36.77 19.20
CA ALA A 476 11.75 -37.00 20.65
C ALA A 476 10.29 -36.93 21.16
N ALA A 477 9.44 -36.17 20.48
CA ALA A 477 8.01 -36.08 20.77
C ALA A 477 7.17 -37.18 20.10
N ASP A 478 7.79 -38.19 19.47
CA ASP A 478 7.13 -39.27 18.70
C ASP A 478 6.20 -38.74 17.58
N VAL A 479 6.47 -37.53 17.08
CA VAL A 479 5.72 -36.93 15.96
C VAL A 479 6.25 -37.41 14.62
N LEU A 480 7.57 -37.62 14.52
CA LEU A 480 8.23 -38.22 13.35
C LEU A 480 8.83 -39.58 13.73
N THR A 481 8.76 -40.54 12.82
CA THR A 481 9.55 -41.77 12.91
C THR A 481 11.01 -41.51 12.54
N SER A 482 11.93 -42.40 12.90
CA SER A 482 13.35 -42.27 12.52
C SER A 482 13.56 -42.20 11.00
N ALA A 483 12.74 -42.91 10.21
CA ALA A 483 12.79 -42.86 8.76
C ALA A 483 12.37 -41.49 8.20
N GLU A 484 11.33 -40.89 8.78
CA GLU A 484 10.82 -39.57 8.40
C GLU A 484 11.75 -38.44 8.85
N ALA A 485 12.31 -38.54 10.05
CA ALA A 485 13.35 -37.63 10.53
C ALA A 485 14.58 -37.65 9.59
N ALA A 486 15.00 -38.84 9.16
CA ALA A 486 16.10 -38.98 8.22
C ALA A 486 15.77 -38.38 6.84
N ALA A 487 14.51 -38.44 6.39
CA ALA A 487 14.08 -37.76 5.16
C ALA A 487 14.07 -36.23 5.32
N ALA A 488 13.64 -35.73 6.48
CA ALA A 488 13.53 -34.31 6.78
C ALA A 488 14.89 -33.57 6.75
N VAL A 489 15.95 -34.21 7.22
CA VAL A 489 17.31 -33.63 7.23
C VAL A 489 18.06 -33.78 5.90
N ARG A 490 17.48 -34.42 4.88
CA ARG A 490 18.09 -34.58 3.55
C ARG A 490 17.33 -33.84 2.43
N SER A 491 16.02 -33.70 2.59
CA SER A 491 15.13 -33.18 1.55
C SER A 491 14.86 -31.69 1.81
N PRO A 492 14.84 -30.83 0.78
CA PRO A 492 14.44 -29.45 0.94
C PRO A 492 13.02 -29.37 1.52
N VAL A 493 12.77 -28.35 2.35
CA VAL A 493 11.46 -28.16 2.96
C VAL A 493 10.42 -27.79 1.90
N ALA A 494 10.72 -26.80 1.06
CA ALA A 494 9.90 -26.48 -0.11
C ALA A 494 10.16 -27.48 -1.23
N THR A 495 9.09 -27.89 -1.92
CA THR A 495 9.20 -28.57 -3.21
C THR A 495 9.12 -27.59 -4.38
N ASP A 496 8.51 -26.43 -4.16
CA ASP A 496 8.26 -25.44 -5.19
C ASP A 496 8.34 -24.04 -4.58
N LEU A 497 8.98 -23.11 -5.29
CA LEU A 497 9.02 -21.69 -4.90
C LEU A 497 8.09 -20.89 -5.81
N CYS A 498 7.50 -19.83 -5.29
CA CYS A 498 6.62 -18.98 -6.07
C CYS A 498 6.85 -17.51 -5.72
N ALA A 499 7.19 -16.67 -6.70
CA ALA A 499 7.23 -15.23 -6.50
C ALA A 499 5.78 -14.69 -6.49
N GLU A 500 5.44 -13.88 -5.50
CA GLU A 500 4.13 -13.22 -5.42
C GLU A 500 4.29 -11.70 -5.24
N PRO A 501 3.32 -10.89 -5.70
CA PRO A 501 3.25 -9.49 -5.29
C PRO A 501 3.07 -9.44 -3.77
N GLY A 502 3.87 -8.64 -3.07
CA GLY A 502 3.70 -8.56 -1.63
C GLY A 502 2.43 -7.81 -1.20
N PRO A 503 2.01 -8.02 0.05
CA PRO A 503 0.78 -7.44 0.59
C PRO A 503 0.80 -5.92 0.44
N GLY A 504 -0.07 -5.41 -0.43
CA GLY A 504 -0.20 -4.00 -0.72
C GLY A 504 0.85 -3.35 -1.62
N GLY A 505 1.53 -4.16 -2.43
CA GLY A 505 2.60 -3.67 -3.31
C GLY A 505 3.91 -3.38 -2.57
N GLU A 506 3.95 -3.66 -1.26
CA GLU A 506 5.18 -3.75 -0.48
C GLU A 506 5.93 -5.03 -0.92
N GLY A 507 7.26 -4.99 -1.05
CA GLY A 507 8.06 -6.15 -1.49
C GLY A 507 8.71 -5.96 -2.86
N THR A 508 9.30 -7.04 -3.37
CA THR A 508 9.99 -7.02 -4.67
C THR A 508 9.01 -7.39 -5.78
N GLY A 509 8.91 -6.57 -6.83
CA GLY A 509 8.11 -6.90 -8.01
C GLY A 509 8.47 -8.28 -8.57
N VAL A 510 7.47 -9.05 -9.00
CA VAL A 510 7.66 -10.44 -9.44
C VAL A 510 8.67 -10.56 -10.59
N GLU A 511 8.79 -9.52 -11.41
CA GLU A 511 9.76 -9.39 -12.49
C GLU A 511 11.22 -9.36 -12.02
N LEU A 512 11.47 -8.88 -10.80
CA LEU A 512 12.78 -8.91 -10.15
C LEU A 512 12.94 -10.15 -9.26
N LEU A 513 11.87 -10.56 -8.59
CA LEU A 513 11.93 -11.64 -7.61
C LEU A 513 12.06 -13.02 -8.26
N LEU A 514 11.38 -13.29 -9.38
CA LEU A 514 11.46 -14.57 -10.07
C LEU A 514 12.92 -14.93 -10.47
N PRO A 515 13.70 -14.04 -11.14
CA PRO A 515 15.12 -14.29 -11.40
C PRO A 515 15.95 -14.55 -10.13
N VAL A 516 15.64 -13.86 -9.03
CA VAL A 516 16.33 -14.05 -7.74
C VAL A 516 16.05 -15.43 -7.16
N LEU A 517 14.79 -15.87 -7.11
CA LEU A 517 14.43 -17.20 -6.63
C LEU A 517 15.06 -18.31 -7.47
N ARG A 518 15.10 -18.14 -8.80
CA ARG A 518 15.80 -19.06 -9.72
C ARG A 518 17.30 -19.11 -9.44
N SER A 519 17.92 -17.96 -9.18
CA SER A 519 19.35 -17.90 -8.84
C SER A 519 19.66 -18.56 -7.50
N LEU A 520 18.82 -18.38 -6.49
CA LEU A 520 18.94 -19.04 -5.19
C LEU A 520 18.79 -20.56 -5.31
N ARG A 521 17.81 -21.03 -6.09
CA ARG A 521 17.65 -22.44 -6.41
C ARG A 521 18.89 -23.04 -7.07
N ALA A 522 19.45 -22.34 -8.07
CA ALA A 522 20.65 -22.77 -8.78
C ALA A 522 21.86 -22.85 -7.84
N ALA A 523 22.05 -21.82 -7.00
CA ALA A 523 23.11 -21.79 -5.99
C ALA A 523 22.99 -22.92 -4.95
N ALA A 524 21.76 -23.36 -4.66
CA ALA A 524 21.49 -24.50 -3.79
C ALA A 524 21.67 -25.88 -4.47
N GLY A 525 22.02 -25.91 -5.77
CA GLY A 525 22.15 -27.16 -6.54
C GLY A 525 20.82 -27.86 -6.76
N ARG A 526 19.72 -27.10 -6.91
CA ARG A 526 18.34 -27.62 -6.99
C ARG A 526 17.65 -27.36 -8.33
N ASP A 527 18.40 -27.07 -9.40
CA ASP A 527 17.86 -26.64 -10.70
C ASP A 527 16.85 -27.62 -11.32
N ASP A 528 17.05 -28.92 -11.12
CA ASP A 528 16.16 -29.96 -11.64
C ASP A 528 15.14 -30.49 -10.62
N ALA A 529 15.17 -29.96 -9.39
CA ALA A 529 14.43 -30.52 -8.26
C ALA A 529 13.31 -29.60 -7.72
N VAL A 530 13.45 -28.27 -7.85
CA VAL A 530 12.53 -27.30 -7.25
C VAL A 530 12.02 -26.32 -8.32
N PRO A 531 10.79 -26.49 -8.84
CA PRO A 531 10.18 -25.55 -9.77
C PRO A 531 10.02 -24.15 -9.14
N VAL A 532 10.14 -23.11 -9.97
CA VAL A 532 9.93 -21.70 -9.56
C VAL A 532 8.83 -21.07 -10.41
N GLY A 533 7.73 -20.66 -9.77
CA GLY A 533 6.59 -20.06 -10.44
C GLY A 533 6.34 -18.60 -10.07
N VAL A 534 5.25 -18.05 -10.62
CA VAL A 534 4.75 -16.70 -10.32
C VAL A 534 3.27 -16.77 -9.94
N ALA A 535 2.92 -16.14 -8.83
CA ALA A 535 1.56 -15.95 -8.34
C ALA A 535 1.03 -14.54 -8.64
N GLY A 536 -0.27 -14.34 -8.43
CA GLY A 536 -0.91 -13.04 -8.62
C GLY A 536 -1.12 -12.65 -10.09
N VAL A 537 -1.04 -13.61 -11.02
CA VAL A 537 -1.36 -13.37 -12.42
C VAL A 537 -2.87 -13.51 -12.66
N GLY A 538 -3.43 -12.70 -13.56
CA GLY A 538 -4.85 -12.69 -13.88
C GLY A 538 -5.18 -12.64 -15.38
N THR A 539 -4.20 -12.34 -16.22
CA THR A 539 -4.39 -12.12 -17.65
C THR A 539 -3.46 -13.01 -18.50
N PRO A 540 -3.80 -13.28 -19.78
CA PRO A 540 -2.91 -13.96 -20.71
C PRO A 540 -1.56 -13.27 -20.89
N ALA A 541 -1.54 -11.93 -20.82
CA ALA A 541 -0.32 -11.15 -20.95
C ALA A 541 0.63 -11.33 -19.76
N GLU A 542 0.09 -11.35 -18.53
CA GLU A 542 0.88 -11.63 -17.32
C GLU A 542 1.40 -13.06 -17.30
N ILE A 543 0.59 -14.04 -17.70
CA ILE A 543 1.02 -15.44 -17.83
C ILE A 543 2.14 -15.56 -18.87
N ALA A 544 1.97 -14.95 -20.05
CA ALA A 544 3.01 -14.93 -21.07
C ALA A 544 4.30 -14.27 -20.59
N ALA A 545 4.20 -13.14 -19.88
CA ALA A 545 5.35 -12.45 -19.30
C ALA A 545 6.09 -13.31 -18.26
N ALA A 546 5.36 -13.97 -17.35
CA ALA A 546 5.95 -14.87 -16.36
C ALA A 546 6.71 -16.02 -17.04
N VAL A 547 6.12 -16.66 -18.05
CA VAL A 547 6.78 -17.73 -18.82
C VAL A 547 8.02 -17.22 -19.55
N LEU A 548 7.98 -16.02 -20.15
CA LEU A 548 9.15 -15.40 -20.80
C LEU A 548 10.30 -15.12 -19.83
N LEU A 549 9.98 -14.76 -18.59
CA LEU A 549 10.96 -14.60 -17.52
C LEU A 549 11.46 -15.94 -16.94
N GLY A 550 10.91 -17.05 -17.43
CA GLY A 550 11.30 -18.42 -17.10
C GLY A 550 10.61 -18.97 -15.86
N ALA A 551 9.34 -18.63 -15.65
CA ALA A 551 8.49 -19.31 -14.68
C ALA A 551 8.18 -20.75 -15.15
N ASP A 552 8.37 -21.71 -14.26
CA ASP A 552 8.07 -23.13 -14.49
C ASP A 552 6.56 -23.41 -14.39
N PHE A 553 5.82 -22.57 -13.67
CA PHE A 553 4.36 -22.61 -13.54
C PHE A 553 3.80 -21.25 -13.14
N VAL A 554 2.49 -21.08 -13.24
CA VAL A 554 1.78 -19.86 -12.80
C VAL A 554 0.68 -20.17 -11.80
N VAL A 555 0.38 -19.23 -10.91
CA VAL A 555 -0.68 -19.32 -9.91
C VAL A 555 -1.62 -18.14 -10.06
N THR A 556 -2.90 -18.43 -10.28
CA THR A 556 -3.94 -17.39 -10.34
C THR A 556 -4.61 -17.22 -8.99
N GLY A 557 -4.80 -15.97 -8.59
CA GLY A 557 -5.41 -15.58 -7.32
C GLY A 557 -6.85 -15.09 -7.50
N ALA A 558 -7.07 -13.82 -7.18
CA ALA A 558 -8.39 -13.21 -7.05
C ALA A 558 -9.23 -13.19 -8.34
N VAL A 559 -8.66 -13.47 -9.52
CA VAL A 559 -9.47 -13.66 -10.74
C VAL A 559 -10.44 -14.83 -10.63
N ASN A 560 -10.15 -15.83 -9.79
CA ASN A 560 -11.02 -16.98 -9.55
C ASN A 560 -12.16 -16.69 -8.55
N HIS A 561 -12.18 -15.49 -7.95
CA HIS A 561 -13.14 -15.08 -6.92
C HIS A 561 -14.56 -14.90 -7.49
N ALA A 562 -14.64 -14.48 -8.76
CA ALA A 562 -15.87 -14.35 -9.54
C ALA A 562 -16.10 -15.57 -10.45
N THR A 563 -15.98 -16.79 -9.90
CA THR A 563 -16.32 -18.04 -10.59
C THR A 563 -17.57 -18.65 -9.95
N PRO A 564 -18.40 -19.43 -10.67
CA PRO A 564 -19.57 -20.08 -10.08
C PRO A 564 -19.22 -20.97 -8.89
N GLN A 565 -18.05 -21.60 -8.90
CA GLN A 565 -17.61 -22.52 -7.85
C GLN A 565 -17.05 -21.86 -6.59
N ALA A 566 -16.62 -20.59 -6.66
CA ALA A 566 -16.18 -19.85 -5.49
C ALA A 566 -17.35 -19.64 -4.50
N ARG A 567 -17.08 -19.75 -3.19
CA ARG A 567 -18.11 -19.56 -2.16
C ARG A 567 -18.63 -18.12 -2.04
N THR A 568 -17.96 -17.16 -2.66
CA THR A 568 -18.38 -15.76 -2.74
C THR A 568 -19.85 -15.65 -3.15
N SER A 569 -20.62 -14.79 -2.50
CA SER A 569 -22.03 -14.57 -2.87
C SER A 569 -22.15 -14.01 -4.28
N ASP A 570 -23.27 -14.29 -4.96
CA ASP A 570 -23.57 -13.75 -6.29
C ASP A 570 -23.48 -12.22 -6.31
N ALA A 571 -23.97 -11.54 -5.26
CA ALA A 571 -23.90 -10.09 -5.15
C ALA A 571 -22.46 -9.56 -5.03
N ALA A 572 -21.57 -10.27 -4.32
CA ALA A 572 -20.15 -9.92 -4.29
C ALA A 572 -19.44 -10.27 -5.61
N LYS A 573 -19.86 -11.33 -6.30
CA LYS A 573 -19.36 -11.67 -7.65
C LYS A 573 -19.76 -10.63 -8.69
N ASP A 574 -20.97 -10.08 -8.61
CA ASP A 574 -21.41 -8.99 -9.47
C ASP A 574 -20.52 -7.74 -9.31
N VAL A 575 -20.11 -7.42 -8.06
CA VAL A 575 -19.15 -6.34 -7.78
C VAL A 575 -17.78 -6.64 -8.38
N LEU A 576 -17.26 -7.85 -8.16
CA LEU A 576 -15.96 -8.27 -8.69
C LEU A 576 -15.92 -8.27 -10.22
N ALA A 577 -17.00 -8.65 -10.88
CA ALA A 577 -17.10 -8.69 -12.33
C ALA A 577 -17.10 -7.30 -12.99
N GLN A 578 -17.42 -6.25 -12.22
CA GLN A 578 -17.45 -4.85 -12.64
C GLN A 578 -16.26 -4.05 -12.10
N LEU A 579 -15.31 -4.71 -11.44
CA LEU A 579 -14.17 -4.03 -10.83
C LEU A 579 -13.26 -3.45 -11.92
N GLU A 580 -12.93 -2.17 -11.79
CA GLU A 580 -11.98 -1.46 -12.64
C GLU A 580 -10.54 -1.61 -12.12
N LEU A 581 -9.54 -1.18 -12.91
CA LEU A 581 -8.11 -1.28 -12.56
C LEU A 581 -7.74 -0.60 -11.24
N ASP A 582 -8.39 0.51 -10.90
CA ASP A 582 -8.19 1.26 -9.65
C ASP A 582 -9.28 0.95 -8.59
N GLY A 583 -10.05 -0.13 -8.79
CA GLY A 583 -11.16 -0.54 -7.94
C GLY A 583 -10.76 -1.15 -6.60
N THR A 584 -9.47 -1.25 -6.29
CA THR A 584 -8.95 -1.82 -5.04
C THR A 584 -8.25 -0.77 -4.16
N VAL A 585 -8.28 -0.96 -2.85
CA VAL A 585 -7.59 -0.12 -1.86
C VAL A 585 -6.99 -0.99 -0.76
N LEU A 586 -5.96 -0.51 -0.06
CA LEU A 586 -5.33 -1.26 1.04
C LEU A 586 -6.07 -1.08 2.37
N ALA A 587 -6.39 -2.19 3.01
CA ALA A 587 -7.00 -2.26 4.33
C ALA A 587 -6.14 -3.11 5.29
N PRO A 588 -6.25 -2.90 6.62
CA PRO A 588 -5.59 -3.77 7.60
C PRO A 588 -5.93 -5.24 7.39
N SER A 589 -4.92 -6.11 7.34
CA SER A 589 -5.10 -7.55 7.20
C SER A 589 -5.38 -8.18 8.57
N ALA A 590 -6.35 -9.09 8.63
CA ALA A 590 -6.62 -9.87 9.85
C ALA A 590 -5.45 -10.80 10.20
N GLU A 591 -4.79 -11.38 9.19
CA GLU A 591 -3.69 -12.33 9.38
C GLU A 591 -2.40 -11.62 9.78
N LEU A 592 -2.07 -10.54 9.09
CA LEU A 592 -0.84 -9.77 9.34
C LEU A 592 -1.05 -8.64 10.36
N PHE A 593 -2.17 -8.65 11.09
CA PHE A 593 -2.56 -7.57 11.99
C PHE A 593 -1.47 -7.22 13.00
N ALA A 594 -0.87 -8.25 13.62
CA ALA A 594 0.19 -8.07 14.61
C ALA A 594 1.47 -7.44 14.02
N LEU A 595 1.69 -7.63 12.72
CA LEU A 595 2.83 -7.11 11.96
C LEU A 595 2.48 -5.80 11.24
N GLY A 596 1.29 -5.23 11.49
CA GLY A 596 0.80 -4.03 10.82
C GLY A 596 0.50 -4.21 9.32
N GLY A 597 0.49 -5.45 8.82
CA GLY A 597 0.35 -5.73 7.40
C GLY A 597 -1.02 -5.37 6.84
N ARG A 598 -1.05 -5.05 5.55
CA ARG A 598 -2.24 -4.60 4.83
C ARG A 598 -2.49 -5.49 3.63
N GLU A 599 -3.73 -5.61 3.20
CA GLU A 599 -4.10 -6.38 2.02
C GLU A 599 -5.02 -5.59 1.10
N PRO A 600 -4.98 -5.84 -0.21
CA PRO A 600 -5.84 -5.17 -1.17
C PRO A 600 -7.26 -5.76 -1.09
N VAL A 601 -8.24 -4.85 -1.07
CA VAL A 601 -9.67 -5.16 -0.97
C VAL A 601 -10.44 -4.27 -1.93
N VAL A 602 -11.64 -4.71 -2.34
CA VAL A 602 -12.52 -3.88 -3.17
C VAL A 602 -12.84 -2.56 -2.47
N ARG A 603 -12.59 -1.46 -3.18
CA ARG A 603 -12.88 -0.08 -2.76
C ARG A 603 -14.36 0.24 -2.92
N ASP A 604 -14.95 -0.17 -4.04
CA ASP A 604 -16.26 0.33 -4.46
C ASP A 604 -17.44 -0.36 -3.77
N GLY A 605 -18.41 0.45 -3.36
CA GLY A 605 -19.65 -0.01 -2.72
C GLY A 605 -19.48 -0.55 -1.29
N SER A 606 -18.32 -0.36 -0.66
CA SER A 606 -18.06 -0.72 0.74
C SER A 606 -17.37 0.43 1.50
N LEU A 607 -17.64 0.56 2.80
CA LEU A 607 -16.90 1.44 3.71
C LEU A 607 -15.89 0.65 4.57
N TYR A 608 -15.70 -0.64 4.27
CA TYR A 608 -14.83 -1.52 5.02
C TYR A 608 -13.41 -0.96 5.19
N ALA A 609 -12.75 -0.52 4.12
CA ALA A 609 -11.37 -0.03 4.21
C ALA A 609 -11.21 1.17 5.16
N ALA A 610 -12.17 2.11 5.12
CA ALA A 610 -12.20 3.26 6.03
C ALA A 610 -12.47 2.83 7.48
N ARG A 611 -13.42 1.92 7.70
CA ARG A 611 -13.80 1.40 9.03
C ARG A 611 -12.69 0.56 9.64
N ALA A 612 -12.10 -0.36 8.88
CA ALA A 612 -10.95 -1.16 9.25
C ALA A 612 -9.74 -0.27 9.58
N GLY A 613 -9.47 0.75 8.75
CA GLY A 613 -8.43 1.74 9.00
C GLY A 613 -8.63 2.48 10.33
N ARG A 614 -9.85 2.93 10.61
CA ARG A 614 -10.20 3.58 11.89
C ARG A 614 -10.03 2.64 13.09
N LEU A 615 -10.48 1.39 12.97
CA LEU A 615 -10.33 0.38 14.03
C LEU A 615 -8.87 0.04 14.31
N HIS A 616 -8.06 -0.11 13.26
CA HIS A 616 -6.63 -0.35 13.40
C HIS A 616 -5.92 0.87 14.02
N GLN A 617 -6.31 2.09 13.65
CA GLN A 617 -5.80 3.31 14.27
C GLN A 617 -6.12 3.35 15.77
N LEU A 618 -7.35 3.03 16.17
CA LEU A 618 -7.73 2.95 17.58
C LEU A 618 -6.91 1.91 18.35
N TYR A 619 -6.64 0.76 17.74
CA TYR A 619 -5.74 -0.24 18.32
C TYR A 619 -4.31 0.28 18.51
N ARG A 620 -3.82 1.12 17.59
CA ARG A 620 -2.49 1.73 17.69
C ARG A 620 -2.43 2.84 18.75
N THR A 621 -3.50 3.61 18.93
CA THR A 621 -3.53 4.78 19.83
C THR A 621 -4.01 4.46 21.23
N HIS A 622 -4.74 3.36 21.44
CA HIS A 622 -5.32 3.00 22.73
C HIS A 622 -4.88 1.60 23.20
N GLY A 623 -4.62 1.47 24.50
CA GLY A 623 -4.30 0.19 25.14
C GLY A 623 -5.53 -0.64 25.51
N SER A 624 -6.75 -0.08 25.39
CA SER A 624 -8.00 -0.79 25.69
C SER A 624 -9.23 -0.08 25.09
N LEU A 625 -10.33 -0.82 24.90
CA LEU A 625 -11.62 -0.23 24.54
C LEU A 625 -12.14 0.74 25.61
N ALA A 626 -11.78 0.56 26.89
CA ALA A 626 -12.22 1.44 27.98
C ALA A 626 -11.67 2.87 27.85
N GLN A 627 -10.49 3.03 27.24
CA GLN A 627 -9.85 4.34 27.01
C GLN A 627 -10.47 5.11 25.83
N VAL A 628 -11.18 4.43 24.93
CA VAL A 628 -11.85 5.05 23.79
C VAL A 628 -13.11 5.79 24.27
N SER A 629 -13.44 6.96 23.71
CA SER A 629 -14.63 7.73 24.13
C SER A 629 -15.92 6.90 24.00
N GLU A 630 -16.92 7.15 24.86
CA GLU A 630 -18.19 6.43 24.79
C GLU A 630 -18.90 6.66 23.45
N THR A 631 -18.80 7.88 22.91
CA THR A 631 -19.31 8.26 21.59
C THR A 631 -18.69 7.41 20.48
N VAL A 632 -17.36 7.25 20.48
CA VAL A 632 -16.65 6.41 19.50
C VAL A 632 -16.99 4.95 19.69
N ARG A 633 -17.04 4.45 20.92
CA ARG A 633 -17.46 3.07 21.19
C ARG A 633 -18.87 2.79 20.66
N ALA A 634 -19.83 3.68 20.91
CA ALA A 634 -21.20 3.55 20.43
C ALA A 634 -21.30 3.59 18.90
N ARG A 635 -20.54 4.50 18.27
CA ARG A 635 -20.44 4.58 16.80
C ARG A 635 -19.87 3.30 16.20
N ILE A 636 -18.75 2.81 16.74
CA ILE A 636 -18.13 1.56 16.28
C ILE A 636 -19.06 0.38 16.48
N ALA A 637 -19.71 0.29 17.65
CA ALA A 637 -20.69 -0.76 17.93
C ALA A 637 -21.76 -0.80 16.84
N ARG A 638 -22.33 0.35 16.50
CA ARG A 638 -23.37 0.50 15.46
C ARG A 638 -22.83 0.21 14.05
N GLU A 639 -21.71 0.82 13.67
CA GLU A 639 -21.18 0.77 12.29
C GLU A 639 -20.49 -0.55 11.96
N CYS A 640 -19.80 -1.16 12.92
CA CYS A 640 -18.92 -2.30 12.70
C CYS A 640 -19.41 -3.60 13.36
N PHE A 641 -20.25 -3.55 14.41
CA PHE A 641 -20.61 -4.72 15.22
C PHE A 641 -22.13 -4.93 15.37
N GLY A 642 -22.96 -4.21 14.60
CA GLY A 642 -24.42 -4.41 14.61
C GLY A 642 -25.13 -3.97 15.90
N GLY A 643 -24.50 -3.11 16.70
CA GLY A 643 -25.12 -2.43 17.85
C GLY A 643 -24.41 -2.62 19.19
N ALA A 644 -23.59 -3.66 19.35
CA ALA A 644 -22.85 -3.91 20.59
C ALA A 644 -21.40 -4.31 20.31
N LEU A 645 -20.46 -3.78 21.09
CA LEU A 645 -19.06 -4.23 21.05
C LEU A 645 -18.94 -5.65 21.62
N PRO A 646 -17.97 -6.45 21.16
CA PRO A 646 -17.68 -7.74 21.75
C PRO A 646 -17.27 -7.59 23.23
N ALA A 647 -17.64 -8.56 24.06
CA ALA A 647 -17.26 -8.58 25.46
C ALA A 647 -15.72 -8.60 25.58
N ALA A 648 -15.16 -7.59 26.24
CA ALA A 648 -13.72 -7.45 26.41
C ALA A 648 -13.27 -8.08 27.74
N SER A 649 -12.20 -8.87 27.71
CA SER A 649 -11.56 -9.35 28.93
C SER A 649 -10.93 -8.18 29.68
N ALA A 650 -11.31 -7.98 30.94
CA ALA A 650 -10.69 -6.97 31.81
C ALA A 650 -9.24 -7.33 32.20
N ALA A 651 -8.86 -8.60 32.08
CA ALA A 651 -7.53 -9.08 32.46
C ALA A 651 -6.45 -8.77 31.40
N GLU A 652 -6.83 -8.72 30.11
CA GLU A 652 -5.91 -8.40 29.00
C GLU A 652 -6.54 -7.36 28.05
N PRO A 653 -6.64 -6.08 28.46
CA PRO A 653 -7.42 -5.09 27.74
C PRO A 653 -6.92 -4.79 26.31
N ARG A 654 -5.60 -4.83 26.10
CA ARG A 654 -5.00 -4.62 24.78
C ARG A 654 -5.25 -5.79 23.84
N ARG A 655 -5.19 -7.02 24.38
CA ARG A 655 -5.52 -8.23 23.63
C ARG A 655 -6.98 -8.25 23.24
N ALA A 656 -7.89 -7.89 24.15
CA ALA A 656 -9.31 -7.79 23.87
C ALA A 656 -9.63 -6.74 22.78
N LEU A 657 -8.92 -5.61 22.75
CA LEU A 657 -9.03 -4.63 21.66
C LEU A 657 -8.55 -5.22 20.33
N ALA A 658 -7.38 -5.88 20.30
CA ALA A 658 -6.89 -6.56 19.11
C ALA A 658 -7.89 -7.61 18.59
N ASP A 659 -8.40 -8.47 19.47
CA ASP A 659 -9.37 -9.50 19.12
C ASP A 659 -10.69 -8.90 18.61
N ALA A 660 -11.11 -7.73 19.14
CA ALA A 660 -12.28 -7.01 18.63
C ALA A 660 -12.06 -6.51 17.19
N VAL A 661 -10.88 -5.93 16.90
CA VAL A 661 -10.54 -5.45 15.55
C VAL A 661 -10.42 -6.61 14.59
N VAL A 662 -9.59 -7.62 14.90
CA VAL A 662 -9.43 -8.84 14.07
C VAL A 662 -10.79 -9.52 13.86
N GLY A 663 -11.61 -9.61 14.90
CA GLY A 663 -12.96 -10.17 14.80
C GLY A 663 -13.90 -9.38 13.89
N TYR A 664 -13.74 -8.06 13.76
CA TYR A 664 -14.45 -7.28 12.73
C TYR A 664 -13.93 -7.60 11.33
N LEU A 665 -12.60 -7.63 11.13
CA LEU A 665 -11.99 -7.91 9.82
C LEU A 665 -12.43 -9.28 9.28
N ASP A 666 -12.46 -10.31 10.14
CA ASP A 666 -12.93 -11.65 9.77
C ASP A 666 -14.44 -11.69 9.47
N ARG A 667 -15.28 -11.02 10.28
CA ARG A 667 -16.73 -10.96 10.05
C ARG A 667 -17.08 -10.20 8.76
N ALA A 668 -16.35 -9.14 8.46
CA ALA A 668 -16.52 -8.35 7.24
C ALA A 668 -16.41 -9.21 5.98
N ALA A 669 -15.46 -10.15 5.96
CA ALA A 669 -15.31 -11.09 4.85
C ALA A 669 -16.45 -12.13 4.84
N ALA A 670 -16.83 -12.64 6.02
CA ALA A 670 -17.95 -13.58 6.13
C ALA A 670 -19.28 -12.99 5.63
N TRP A 671 -19.55 -11.70 5.90
CA TRP A 671 -20.75 -11.01 5.39
C TRP A 671 -20.76 -10.88 3.87
N ALA A 672 -19.61 -10.61 3.25
CA ALA A 672 -19.49 -10.56 1.80
C ALA A 672 -19.72 -11.94 1.15
N ILE A 673 -19.18 -12.99 1.76
CA ILE A 673 -19.37 -14.39 1.33
C ILE A 673 -20.84 -14.80 1.47
N ALA A 674 -21.50 -14.45 2.58
CA ALA A 674 -22.91 -14.72 2.79
C ALA A 674 -23.84 -13.85 1.91
N GLY A 675 -23.33 -12.73 1.39
CA GLY A 675 -24.13 -11.77 0.62
C GLY A 675 -25.13 -11.00 1.49
N ASP A 676 -24.80 -10.75 2.76
CA ASP A 676 -25.70 -10.08 3.70
C ASP A 676 -25.93 -8.61 3.28
N PRO A 677 -27.14 -8.24 2.81
CA PRO A 677 -27.41 -6.90 2.32
C PRO A 677 -27.40 -5.85 3.45
N ALA A 678 -27.70 -6.22 4.69
CA ALA A 678 -27.67 -5.31 5.82
C ALA A 678 -26.24 -4.88 6.17
N GLN A 679 -25.25 -5.70 5.78
CA GLN A 679 -23.84 -5.47 6.03
C GLN A 679 -23.08 -5.03 4.78
N ARG A 680 -23.77 -4.62 3.70
CA ARG A 680 -23.15 -4.25 2.42
C ARG A 680 -21.99 -3.24 2.55
N LEU A 681 -22.13 -2.25 3.43
CA LEU A 681 -21.11 -1.23 3.72
C LEU A 681 -19.92 -1.76 4.54
N ASN A 682 -20.02 -2.95 5.12
CA ASN A 682 -18.97 -3.62 5.88
C ASN A 682 -18.29 -4.74 5.10
N TRP A 683 -18.68 -5.01 3.85
CA TRP A 683 -18.13 -6.11 3.09
C TRP A 683 -16.63 -5.92 2.88
N ASN A 684 -15.85 -6.89 3.35
CA ASN A 684 -14.49 -7.10 2.92
C ASN A 684 -14.53 -8.10 1.75
N ILE A 685 -14.14 -7.66 0.55
CA ILE A 685 -13.94 -8.53 -0.59
C ILE A 685 -12.43 -8.48 -0.93
N PRO A 686 -11.64 -9.47 -0.50
CA PRO A 686 -10.22 -9.55 -0.83
C PRO A 686 -10.04 -9.61 -2.35
N SER A 687 -9.23 -8.71 -2.91
CA SER A 687 -9.05 -8.59 -4.36
C SER A 687 -7.83 -7.75 -4.68
N GLY A 688 -7.12 -8.07 -5.75
CA GLY A 688 -6.00 -7.26 -6.25
C GLY A 688 -6.29 -6.63 -7.63
N PRO A 689 -5.38 -5.75 -8.11
CA PRO A 689 -5.54 -5.05 -9.39
C PRO A 689 -5.64 -6.00 -10.59
N GLU A 690 -5.17 -7.24 -10.47
CA GLU A 690 -5.27 -8.27 -11.50
C GLU A 690 -6.72 -8.62 -11.87
N VAL A 691 -7.69 -8.40 -10.97
CA VAL A 691 -9.12 -8.61 -11.25
C VAL A 691 -9.65 -7.55 -12.20
N GLY A 692 -9.30 -6.28 -11.98
CA GLY A 692 -9.64 -5.19 -12.89
C GLY A 692 -8.96 -5.35 -14.25
N ALA A 693 -7.69 -5.79 -14.27
CA ALA A 693 -6.97 -6.09 -15.50
C ALA A 693 -7.64 -7.24 -16.28
N PHE A 694 -8.04 -8.30 -15.59
CA PHE A 694 -8.80 -9.40 -16.19
C PHE A 694 -10.15 -8.96 -16.74
N ASN A 695 -10.92 -8.15 -16.01
CA ASN A 695 -12.24 -7.71 -16.46
C ASN A 695 -12.20 -6.95 -17.80
N ARG A 696 -11.12 -6.21 -18.09
CA ARG A 696 -10.94 -5.51 -19.36
C ARG A 696 -10.84 -6.44 -20.57
N ILE A 697 -10.29 -7.63 -20.40
CA ILE A 697 -10.10 -8.61 -21.48
C ILE A 697 -11.13 -9.75 -21.44
N ALA A 698 -11.88 -9.88 -20.34
CA ALA A 698 -12.87 -10.93 -20.16
C ALA A 698 -13.89 -11.02 -21.31
N PRO A 699 -14.39 -9.91 -21.91
CA PRO A 699 -15.26 -9.99 -23.09
C PRO A 699 -14.60 -10.68 -24.30
N GLU A 700 -13.32 -10.42 -24.56
CA GLU A 700 -12.57 -11.04 -25.67
C GLU A 700 -12.38 -12.55 -25.47
N LEU A 701 -12.32 -12.98 -24.21
CA LEU A 701 -12.24 -14.39 -23.83
C LEU A 701 -13.60 -15.10 -23.77
N GLY A 702 -14.71 -14.37 -23.97
CA GLY A 702 -16.08 -14.87 -23.79
C GLY A 702 -16.46 -15.10 -22.33
N LEU A 703 -15.85 -14.34 -21.42
CA LEU A 703 -15.93 -14.47 -19.97
C LEU A 703 -16.47 -13.21 -19.28
N ALA A 704 -17.16 -12.33 -20.01
CA ALA A 704 -17.71 -11.08 -19.47
C ALA A 704 -18.64 -11.35 -18.28
N ASP A 705 -19.63 -12.23 -18.44
CA ASP A 705 -20.51 -12.68 -17.34
C ASP A 705 -19.76 -13.66 -16.44
N TRP A 706 -19.74 -13.40 -15.13
CA TRP A 706 -19.09 -14.29 -14.17
C TRP A 706 -19.71 -15.67 -14.12
N ARG A 707 -20.98 -15.82 -14.54
CA ARG A 707 -21.66 -17.12 -14.63
C ARG A 707 -21.01 -18.05 -15.64
N GLU A 708 -20.33 -17.50 -16.64
CA GLU A 708 -19.58 -18.24 -17.66
C GLU A 708 -18.12 -18.50 -17.24
N ARG A 709 -17.65 -17.90 -16.13
CA ARG A 709 -16.30 -18.05 -15.59
C ARG A 709 -16.16 -19.35 -14.79
N ASP A 710 -16.55 -20.50 -15.35
CA ASP A 710 -16.20 -21.79 -14.74
C ASP A 710 -14.68 -21.86 -14.53
N VAL A 711 -14.24 -22.25 -13.33
CA VAL A 711 -12.82 -22.17 -12.95
C VAL A 711 -11.88 -22.95 -13.88
N VAL A 712 -12.37 -24.02 -14.53
CA VAL A 712 -11.58 -24.79 -15.51
C VAL A 712 -11.57 -24.09 -16.86
N VAL A 713 -12.72 -23.55 -17.28
CA VAL A 713 -12.81 -22.73 -18.51
C VAL A 713 -11.88 -21.52 -18.40
N LEU A 714 -11.84 -20.87 -17.25
CA LEU A 714 -10.94 -19.75 -16.99
C LEU A 714 -9.48 -20.16 -17.18
N ALA A 715 -9.04 -21.27 -16.57
CA ALA A 715 -7.68 -21.79 -16.73
C ALA A 715 -7.35 -22.10 -18.20
N ASP A 716 -8.25 -22.75 -18.93
CA ASP A 716 -8.08 -23.10 -20.34
C ASP A 716 -7.98 -21.87 -21.23
N ARG A 717 -8.87 -20.89 -21.04
CA ARG A 717 -8.90 -19.66 -21.85
C ARG A 717 -7.68 -18.80 -21.61
N LEU A 718 -7.28 -18.63 -20.34
CA LEU A 718 -6.12 -17.82 -19.98
C LEU A 718 -4.83 -18.43 -20.53
N THR A 719 -4.64 -19.74 -20.38
CA THR A 719 -3.43 -20.43 -20.89
C THR A 719 -3.40 -20.50 -22.42
N ALA A 720 -4.52 -20.81 -23.08
CA ALA A 720 -4.58 -20.82 -24.54
C ALA A 720 -4.27 -19.43 -25.13
N ALA A 721 -4.89 -18.38 -24.60
CA ALA A 721 -4.63 -17.01 -25.04
C ALA A 721 -3.18 -16.56 -24.75
N ALA A 722 -2.58 -17.02 -23.64
CA ALA A 722 -1.18 -16.73 -23.34
C ALA A 722 -0.24 -17.39 -24.35
N ALA A 723 -0.50 -18.66 -24.70
CA ALA A 723 0.25 -19.38 -25.72
C ALA A 723 0.14 -18.69 -27.10
N GLU A 724 -1.04 -18.23 -27.49
CA GLU A 724 -1.24 -17.45 -28.71
C GLU A 724 -0.47 -16.13 -28.71
N LEU A 725 -0.45 -15.43 -27.58
CA LEU A 725 0.29 -14.18 -27.42
C LEU A 725 1.80 -14.41 -27.56
N LEU A 726 2.32 -15.47 -26.93
CA LEU A 726 3.71 -15.86 -27.04
C LEU A 726 4.10 -16.24 -28.48
N ASP A 727 3.31 -17.08 -29.14
CA ASP A 727 3.57 -17.49 -30.52
C ASP A 727 3.60 -16.28 -31.47
N ARG A 728 2.65 -15.36 -31.32
CA ARG A 728 2.65 -14.09 -32.07
C ARG A 728 3.92 -13.30 -31.80
N ARG A 729 4.31 -13.17 -30.53
CA ARG A 729 5.48 -12.38 -30.13
C ARG A 729 6.78 -12.98 -30.63
N VAL A 730 6.95 -14.29 -30.57
CA VAL A 730 8.11 -15.00 -31.11
C VAL A 730 8.19 -14.81 -32.62
N ARG A 731 7.08 -14.97 -33.36
CA ARG A 731 7.04 -14.73 -34.81
C ARG A 731 7.40 -13.30 -35.17
N GLU A 732 6.93 -12.30 -34.42
CA GLU A 732 7.31 -10.90 -34.61
C GLU A 732 8.81 -10.67 -34.40
N LEU A 733 9.41 -11.27 -33.36
CA LEU A 733 10.83 -11.13 -33.06
C LEU A 733 11.71 -11.78 -34.13
N LEU A 734 11.38 -13.02 -34.54
CA LEU A 734 12.08 -13.72 -35.62
C LEU A 734 11.94 -12.97 -36.95
N GLY A 735 10.74 -12.47 -37.27
CA GLY A 735 10.51 -11.68 -38.47
C GLY A 735 11.19 -10.31 -38.50
N ARG A 736 11.62 -9.77 -37.35
CA ARG A 736 12.51 -8.59 -37.27
C ARG A 736 13.97 -8.99 -37.44
N ALA A 737 14.39 -10.12 -36.85
CA ALA A 737 15.74 -10.65 -37.00
C ALA A 737 16.06 -10.96 -38.48
N ASP A 738 15.15 -11.62 -39.20
CA ASP A 738 15.33 -11.92 -40.63
C ASP A 738 15.45 -10.66 -41.50
N ARG A 739 14.75 -9.57 -41.14
CA ARG A 739 14.90 -8.27 -41.83
C ARG A 739 16.21 -7.57 -41.52
N SER A 740 16.79 -7.80 -40.34
CA SER A 740 18.09 -7.22 -39.96
C SER A 740 19.31 -7.95 -40.56
N ILE A 741 19.13 -9.20 -41.01
CA ILE A 741 20.20 -10.03 -41.63
C ILE A 741 20.20 -9.90 -43.17
N GLY A 742 19.23 -9.18 -43.75
CA GLY A 742 19.16 -8.87 -45.18
C GLY A 742 20.15 -7.79 -45.63
N THR A 743 21.24 -8.22 -46.27
CA THR A 743 22.25 -7.47 -47.06
C THR A 743 23.23 -6.57 -46.29
N PRO A 744 24.55 -6.88 -46.30
CA PRO A 744 25.57 -5.85 -46.12
C PRO A 744 25.47 -4.91 -47.32
N ALA A 745 25.12 -3.65 -47.07
CA ALA A 745 25.26 -2.61 -48.07
C ALA A 745 26.74 -2.50 -48.44
N GLN A 746 27.06 -2.68 -49.72
CA GLN A 746 28.31 -2.19 -50.29
C GLN A 746 28.38 -0.68 -50.06
N PHE A 747 29.25 -0.24 -49.15
CA PHE A 747 30.00 1.01 -49.25
C PHE A 747 31.36 0.84 -48.59
#